data_AF-A0A956T514-F1
#
_entry.id   AF-A0A956T514-F1
#
_cell.length_a   1.000
_cell.length_b   1.000
_cell.length_c   1.000
_cell.angle_alpha   90.00
_cell.angle_beta   90.00
_cell.angle_gamma   90.00
#
_symmetry.space_group_name_H-M   'P 1'
#
loop_
_entity.id
_entity.type
_entity.pdbx_description
1 polymer ?
#
loop_
_entity_poly.entity_id
_entity_poly.type
_entity_poly.pdbx_seq_one_letter_code
_entity_poly.pdbx_strand_id
1 'polypeptide(L)'
;MKSPLAALLLICLPFLAQAQSPAPEDSLLEGWYKNHLAGAQSRFVQLDGGERSDPSIDVRYAHLALSPSMSTGNLIGRAELLCESRMQGLSSLELDLAQPMLVDSVGADASSWNRMGDILHLLLTQPADSGEQFTVMIAYSGMPASSGFGSWSLTNHAGTPILSTLSEPYGARSWWPCKDDPTDKLDSLRLEVTVPSAYTATSNGVLEGVDNLGINTRWRWVERYPIASYLVCLSVTNYVSFEDSYISMAGDTMPVVHYVYPEDLADAQIDFDVTVPMLEFFSQLWGEYPFVQEKYGHSAFAWSGGMEHQCNTSYGANLIRGDHVYDRIVAHELAHQWWGDLITCATFDDIWLNEGFATYSEALWTEHTGGFAALQNFMVTRAWVTDPSGPVYAPTSTFGSNTVYRKGAWLLHMLRGIIGDTAFTELMRGWYQSDHAYGSATVADFVAHAQTFTDKDLSGFWQGYLYGMNRPTYRWDVIPRTHQGFDLAQIWISQIQSDPDFEMYLPLRVNSGAGSVALSVRDSLRNQGFAVLTPAAPTTLEFDPDNWVLEFNTEGTLVNQLSQIVFSGRFADGSLPGAGDLRATLRRPGDRHVILDATCMDHGIFVFELQHELEAWVPSETLTLDLYSLSGLHAGERLHLSIAPDSGLWQDLGLHTLQHAPPPLLSIELQDEVAHLQWTSVPGAQSYRIYRSSDLNRQDEILLGETPLLHWDDPIDREMAVYQVRVVWAH
;
A
#
# COMPACT_ATOMS: atom_id res chain seq x y z
N MET A 1 48.34 -46.88 3.60
CA MET A 1 47.82 -48.08 4.29
C MET A 1 46.96 -47.64 5.46
N LYS A 2 45.68 -48.05 5.43
CA LYS A 2 44.74 -48.30 6.54
C LYS A 2 44.28 -47.13 7.45
N SER A 3 42.99 -46.80 7.32
CA SER A 3 42.10 -46.35 8.42
C SER A 3 41.81 -47.52 9.40
N PRO A 4 41.16 -47.33 10.58
CA PRO A 4 39.71 -46.98 10.73
C PRO A 4 39.43 -45.92 11.85
N LEU A 5 38.39 -45.06 11.78
CA LEU A 5 36.96 -45.24 12.12
C LEU A 5 36.64 -45.65 13.58
N ALA A 6 36.11 -44.70 14.38
CA ALA A 6 34.78 -44.71 15.03
C ALA A 6 34.76 -44.11 16.46
N ALA A 7 33.97 -43.04 16.67
CA ALA A 7 32.92 -42.95 17.70
C ALA A 7 32.20 -41.59 17.66
N LEU A 8 30.88 -41.66 17.43
CA LEU A 8 29.87 -40.60 17.51
C LEU A 8 29.82 -39.94 18.91
N LEU A 9 29.50 -38.65 18.96
CA LEU A 9 28.54 -38.13 19.93
C LEU A 9 27.79 -36.92 19.33
N LEU A 10 26.50 -37.10 19.08
CA LEU A 10 25.54 -36.04 18.77
C LEU A 10 25.29 -35.21 20.04
N ILE A 11 25.35 -33.89 19.93
CA ILE A 11 24.64 -32.96 20.82
C ILE A 11 23.96 -31.91 19.94
N CYS A 12 22.63 -31.93 19.96
CA CYS A 12 21.75 -30.93 19.37
C CYS A 12 21.83 -29.63 20.16
N LEU A 13 21.94 -28.49 19.46
CA LEU A 13 21.67 -27.16 20.00
C LEU A 13 20.75 -26.40 19.02
N PRO A 14 19.76 -25.63 19.53
CA PRO A 14 18.71 -25.02 18.72
C PRO A 14 19.20 -23.79 17.96
N PHE A 15 18.61 -23.60 16.78
CA PHE A 15 18.77 -22.44 15.92
C PHE A 15 18.42 -21.14 16.67
N LEU A 16 19.40 -20.26 16.83
CA LEU A 16 19.17 -18.83 17.02
C LEU A 16 19.04 -18.21 15.63
N ALA A 17 17.83 -17.77 15.29
CA ALA A 17 17.58 -16.92 14.14
C ALA A 17 18.32 -15.58 14.37
N GLN A 18 19.50 -15.45 13.76
CA GLN A 18 20.07 -14.13 13.50
C GLN A 18 19.31 -13.55 12.32
N ALA A 19 18.55 -12.48 12.58
CA ALA A 19 18.03 -11.61 11.55
C ALA A 19 19.17 -11.25 10.59
N GLN A 20 19.07 -11.71 9.34
CA GLN A 20 19.96 -11.27 8.28
C GLN A 20 19.74 -9.77 8.10
N SER A 21 20.80 -9.00 8.30
CA SER A 21 20.88 -7.64 7.80
C SER A 21 20.51 -7.61 6.31
N PRO A 22 19.81 -6.59 5.82
CA PRO A 22 19.46 -6.49 4.40
C PRO A 22 20.71 -6.63 3.52
N ALA A 23 20.54 -7.22 2.33
CA ALA A 23 21.61 -7.40 1.37
C ALA A 23 22.31 -6.05 1.11
N PRO A 24 23.63 -6.04 0.81
CA PRO A 24 24.38 -4.80 0.57
C PRO A 24 23.78 -3.92 -0.55
N GLU A 25 23.01 -4.54 -1.46
CA GLU A 25 22.23 -3.94 -2.55
C GLU A 25 21.22 -2.88 -2.07
N ASP A 26 20.48 -3.14 -0.99
CA ASP A 26 19.47 -2.21 -0.44
C ASP A 26 20.11 -1.03 0.31
N SER A 27 21.27 -1.24 0.94
CA SER A 27 21.90 -0.19 1.77
C SER A 27 22.52 0.95 0.95
N LEU A 28 23.02 0.64 -0.25
CA LEU A 28 23.59 1.63 -1.17
C LEU A 28 22.49 2.37 -1.93
N LEU A 29 21.42 1.67 -2.33
CA LEU A 29 20.24 2.26 -2.96
C LEU A 29 19.41 3.09 -1.97
N GLU A 30 19.13 2.63 -0.75
CA GLU A 30 18.44 3.45 0.27
C GLU A 30 19.27 4.66 0.70
N GLY A 31 20.60 4.50 0.83
CA GLY A 31 21.50 5.61 1.07
C GLY A 31 21.51 6.61 -0.09
N TRP A 32 21.41 6.14 -1.32
CA TRP A 32 21.35 6.97 -2.52
C TRP A 32 20.00 7.67 -2.71
N TYR A 33 18.87 6.95 -2.59
CA TYR A 33 17.50 7.50 -2.61
C TYR A 33 17.33 8.56 -1.53
N LYS A 34 17.80 8.31 -0.30
CA LYS A 34 17.75 9.31 0.79
C LYS A 34 18.59 10.55 0.47
N ASN A 35 19.78 10.39 -0.12
CA ASN A 35 20.66 11.52 -0.44
C ASN A 35 20.21 12.35 -1.65
N HIS A 36 19.54 11.74 -2.64
CA HIS A 36 19.07 12.43 -3.85
C HIS A 36 17.66 13.00 -3.70
N LEU A 37 16.78 12.34 -2.93
CA LEU A 37 15.48 12.92 -2.57
C LEU A 37 15.61 14.06 -1.57
N ALA A 38 16.56 14.03 -0.62
CA ALA A 38 16.77 15.14 0.31
C ALA A 38 17.20 16.45 -0.39
N GLY A 39 17.89 16.36 -1.54
CA GLY A 39 18.24 17.51 -2.38
C GLY A 39 17.09 17.97 -3.30
N ALA A 40 16.16 17.07 -3.63
CA ALA A 40 14.99 17.34 -4.47
C ALA A 40 13.78 17.86 -3.65
N GLN A 41 13.65 17.42 -2.38
CA GLN A 41 12.58 17.80 -1.45
C GLN A 41 12.52 19.31 -1.20
N SER A 42 13.64 20.04 -1.27
CA SER A 42 13.64 21.49 -1.11
C SER A 42 13.24 22.27 -2.38
N ARG A 43 12.94 21.58 -3.49
CA ARG A 43 12.59 22.21 -4.79
C ARG A 43 11.19 21.88 -5.31
N PHE A 44 10.49 20.94 -4.70
CA PHE A 44 9.06 20.76 -4.93
C PHE A 44 8.26 21.72 -4.04
N VAL A 45 8.48 23.03 -4.24
CA VAL A 45 7.44 23.98 -3.89
C VAL A 45 6.32 23.71 -4.90
N GLN A 46 5.12 23.41 -4.42
CA GLN A 46 3.87 23.64 -5.14
C GLN A 46 3.92 25.06 -5.71
N LEU A 47 4.43 25.21 -6.92
CA LEU A 47 4.31 26.46 -7.68
C LEU A 47 2.89 26.46 -8.26
N ASP A 48 1.96 26.86 -7.41
CA ASP A 48 0.58 27.21 -7.74
C ASP A 48 -0.41 26.04 -7.88
N GLY A 49 -1.32 25.97 -6.90
CA GLY A 49 -2.57 25.20 -6.93
C GLY A 49 -3.66 25.90 -7.75
N GLY A 50 -3.37 26.18 -9.02
CA GLY A 50 -4.38 26.48 -10.04
C GLY A 50 -4.43 25.34 -11.07
N GLU A 51 -5.52 25.25 -11.85
CA GLU A 51 -5.49 24.52 -13.13
C GLU A 51 -4.32 25.09 -13.94
N ARG A 52 -3.22 24.34 -14.06
CA ARG A 52 -1.96 24.83 -14.64
C ARG A 52 -1.98 24.87 -16.16
N SER A 53 -2.93 24.19 -16.78
CA SER A 53 -3.02 23.98 -18.21
C SER A 53 -4.26 24.66 -18.77
N ASP A 54 -4.15 25.23 -19.98
CA ASP A 54 -5.28 25.87 -20.64
C ASP A 54 -6.36 24.84 -21.01
N PRO A 55 -7.54 24.83 -20.36
CA PRO A 55 -8.57 23.84 -20.63
C PRO A 55 -9.33 24.14 -21.94
N SER A 56 -9.09 25.32 -22.54
CA SER A 56 -9.79 25.75 -23.74
C SER A 56 -9.21 25.16 -25.03
N ILE A 57 -8.09 24.44 -24.95
CA ILE A 57 -7.42 23.79 -26.07
C ILE A 57 -7.03 22.34 -25.75
N ASP A 58 -6.86 21.57 -26.82
CA ASP A 58 -6.20 20.26 -26.85
C ASP A 58 -5.06 20.32 -27.87
N VAL A 59 -3.83 20.04 -27.45
CA VAL A 59 -2.67 20.03 -28.35
C VAL A 59 -2.56 18.65 -29.00
N ARG A 60 -2.93 18.56 -30.28
CA ARG A 60 -2.97 17.28 -31.02
C ARG A 60 -1.61 16.82 -31.49
N TYR A 61 -0.75 17.73 -31.92
CA TYR A 61 0.53 17.37 -32.50
C TYR A 61 1.57 18.44 -32.21
N ALA A 62 2.80 18.00 -31.97
CA ALA A 62 3.95 18.88 -31.87
C ALA A 62 5.05 18.49 -32.86
N HIS A 63 5.62 19.50 -33.51
CA HIS A 63 6.87 19.39 -34.25
C HIS A 63 7.92 20.30 -33.61
N LEU A 64 8.96 19.69 -33.04
CA LEU A 64 10.04 20.36 -32.36
C LEU A 64 11.32 20.29 -33.21
N ALA A 65 11.77 21.43 -33.73
CA ALA A 65 13.08 21.55 -34.36
C ALA A 65 14.05 22.18 -33.35
N LEU A 66 15.03 21.41 -32.89
CA LEU A 66 15.90 21.72 -31.76
C LEU A 66 17.35 21.77 -32.20
N SER A 67 18.10 22.74 -31.68
CA SER A 67 19.55 22.87 -31.90
C SER A 67 20.25 23.19 -30.57
N PRO A 68 20.50 22.17 -29.73
CA PRO A 68 21.19 22.36 -28.46
C PRO A 68 22.69 22.59 -28.66
N SER A 69 23.27 23.45 -27.84
CA SER A 69 24.71 23.69 -27.76
C SER A 69 25.37 22.72 -26.78
N MET A 70 26.16 21.79 -27.31
CA MET A 70 26.93 20.83 -26.48
C MET A 70 28.03 21.48 -25.63
N SER A 71 28.33 22.77 -25.86
CA SER A 71 29.34 23.51 -25.07
C SER A 71 28.75 24.39 -23.97
N THR A 72 27.53 24.91 -24.16
CA THR A 72 26.94 25.89 -23.24
C THR A 72 25.61 25.45 -22.65
N GLY A 73 24.97 24.43 -23.22
CA GLY A 73 23.63 24.00 -22.83
C GLY A 73 22.50 24.87 -23.38
N ASN A 74 22.81 25.99 -24.05
CA ASN A 74 21.78 26.83 -24.69
C ASN A 74 21.04 26.03 -25.76
N LEU A 75 19.75 26.28 -25.89
CA LEU A 75 18.87 25.71 -26.90
C LEU A 75 18.35 26.81 -27.82
N ILE A 76 18.39 26.55 -29.12
CA ILE A 76 17.58 27.26 -30.11
C ILE A 76 16.50 26.28 -30.57
N GLY A 77 15.24 26.69 -30.49
CA GLY A 77 14.09 25.85 -30.77
C GLY A 77 13.07 26.52 -31.68
N ARG A 78 12.37 25.70 -32.45
CA ARG A 78 11.10 26.05 -33.09
C ARG A 78 10.09 24.98 -32.77
N ALA A 79 8.96 25.38 -32.19
CA ALA A 79 7.81 24.52 -31.99
C ALA A 79 6.70 24.90 -32.97
N GLU A 80 6.09 23.90 -33.59
CA GLU A 80 4.88 24.02 -34.38
C GLU A 80 3.86 23.09 -33.75
N LEU A 81 2.77 23.65 -33.22
CA LEU A 81 1.75 22.94 -32.46
C LEU A 81 0.44 23.02 -33.22
N LEU A 82 -0.14 21.85 -33.51
CA LEU A 82 -1.52 21.75 -34.01
C LEU A 82 -2.44 21.63 -32.80
N CYS A 83 -3.30 22.61 -32.62
CA CYS A 83 -4.24 22.66 -31.51
C CYS A 83 -5.68 22.53 -32.01
N GLU A 84 -6.56 21.99 -31.18
CA GLU A 84 -8.01 21.95 -31.37
C GLU A 84 -8.69 22.82 -30.30
N SER A 85 -9.59 23.71 -30.70
CA SER A 85 -10.35 24.54 -29.76
C SER A 85 -11.43 23.73 -29.04
N ARG A 86 -11.52 23.85 -27.72
CA ARG A 86 -12.57 23.23 -26.88
C ARG A 86 -13.72 24.18 -26.55
N MET A 87 -13.71 25.40 -27.08
CA MET A 87 -14.75 26.40 -26.82
C MET A 87 -15.11 27.24 -28.05
N GLN A 88 -16.21 27.97 -27.98
CA GLN A 88 -16.65 28.85 -29.07
C GLN A 88 -15.90 30.18 -29.06
N GLY A 89 -15.50 30.65 -30.24
CA GLY A 89 -14.84 31.95 -30.41
C GLY A 89 -13.54 32.12 -29.61
N LEU A 90 -12.74 31.05 -29.46
CA LEU A 90 -11.44 31.11 -28.81
C LEU A 90 -10.55 32.11 -29.54
N SER A 91 -10.14 33.18 -28.87
CA SER A 91 -9.35 34.27 -29.49
C SER A 91 -7.90 34.35 -28.99
N SER A 92 -7.58 33.57 -27.97
CA SER A 92 -6.26 33.47 -27.38
C SER A 92 -6.11 32.13 -26.67
N LEU A 93 -4.87 31.69 -26.47
CA LEU A 93 -4.55 30.50 -25.69
C LEU A 93 -3.29 30.69 -24.86
N GLU A 94 -3.08 29.79 -23.91
CA GLU A 94 -1.93 29.78 -23.00
C GLU A 94 -1.10 28.50 -23.16
N LEU A 95 0.23 28.64 -23.15
CA LEU A 95 1.20 27.53 -23.13
C LEU A 95 2.20 27.74 -22.00
N ASP A 96 2.63 26.65 -21.36
CA ASP A 96 3.76 26.66 -20.45
C ASP A 96 5.07 26.80 -21.23
N LEU A 97 5.91 27.74 -20.83
CA LEU A 97 7.30 27.85 -21.29
C LEU A 97 8.09 28.63 -20.24
N ALA A 98 9.11 28.03 -19.62
CA ALA A 98 9.85 28.68 -18.54
C ALA A 98 10.51 30.00 -18.97
N GLN A 99 10.55 30.99 -18.07
CA GLN A 99 11.10 32.34 -18.33
C GLN A 99 12.47 32.39 -19.02
N PRO A 100 13.44 31.50 -18.72
CA PRO A 100 14.74 31.52 -19.40
C PRO A 100 14.69 31.29 -20.90
N MET A 101 13.58 30.76 -21.42
CA MET A 101 13.34 30.55 -22.84
C MET A 101 12.67 31.80 -23.45
N LEU A 102 13.48 32.59 -24.15
CA LEU A 102 13.06 33.82 -24.81
C LEU A 102 12.33 33.50 -26.11
N VAL A 103 11.14 34.07 -26.30
CA VAL A 103 10.38 33.93 -27.55
C VAL A 103 10.87 34.98 -28.53
N ASP A 104 11.38 34.52 -29.68
CA ASP A 104 11.92 35.35 -30.75
C ASP A 104 10.79 35.80 -31.70
N SER A 105 9.85 34.89 -32.01
CA SER A 105 8.70 35.20 -32.86
C SER A 105 7.58 34.17 -32.71
N VAL A 106 6.36 34.58 -33.06
CA VAL A 106 5.22 33.68 -33.24
C VAL A 106 4.64 33.83 -34.64
N GLY A 107 3.92 32.82 -35.12
CA GLY A 107 3.29 32.84 -36.43
C GLY A 107 2.29 31.71 -36.66
N ALA A 108 2.06 31.40 -37.94
CA ALA A 108 0.90 30.65 -38.41
C ALA A 108 -0.39 31.36 -37.99
N ASP A 109 -1.21 30.75 -37.14
CA ASP A 109 -2.45 31.36 -36.68
C ASP A 109 -2.26 32.27 -35.46
N ALA A 110 -1.06 32.33 -34.86
CA ALA A 110 -0.73 33.30 -33.81
C ALA A 110 -0.29 34.66 -34.38
N SER A 111 -0.96 35.73 -33.96
CA SER A 111 -0.72 37.11 -34.42
C SER A 111 0.28 37.89 -33.54
N SER A 112 0.28 37.60 -32.24
CA SER A 112 1.15 38.24 -31.25
C SER A 112 1.19 37.41 -29.97
N TRP A 113 2.11 37.75 -29.07
CA TRP A 113 2.30 37.05 -27.81
C TRP A 113 2.61 38.02 -26.68
N ASN A 114 2.28 37.60 -25.47
CA ASN A 114 2.71 38.22 -24.22
C ASN A 114 3.11 37.12 -23.22
N ARG A 115 3.94 37.45 -22.24
CA ARG A 115 4.41 36.50 -21.23
C ARG A 115 4.05 36.99 -19.82
N MET A 116 3.53 36.10 -18.99
CA MET A 116 3.32 36.32 -17.56
C MET A 116 3.92 35.15 -16.78
N GLY A 117 5.05 35.37 -16.10
CA GLY A 117 5.78 34.27 -15.46
C GLY A 117 6.21 33.23 -16.50
N ASP A 118 5.96 31.96 -16.20
CA ASP A 118 6.23 30.81 -17.07
C ASP A 118 5.09 30.52 -18.07
N ILE A 119 4.10 31.41 -18.18
CA ILE A 119 2.98 31.26 -19.10
C ILE A 119 3.15 32.20 -20.31
N LEU A 120 3.02 31.62 -21.50
CA LEU A 120 3.02 32.28 -22.79
C LEU A 120 1.58 32.41 -23.31
N HIS A 121 1.07 33.64 -23.39
CA HIS A 121 -0.24 33.95 -23.94
C HIS A 121 -0.10 34.28 -25.42
N LEU A 122 -0.80 33.56 -26.29
CA LEU A 122 -0.82 33.77 -27.73
C LEU A 122 -2.18 34.32 -28.17
N LEU A 123 -2.19 35.41 -28.94
CA LEU A 123 -3.42 35.93 -29.56
C LEU A 123 -3.59 35.33 -30.94
N LEU A 124 -4.74 34.73 -31.21
CA LEU A 124 -5.06 34.15 -32.52
C LEU A 124 -5.39 35.24 -33.54
N THR A 125 -5.06 34.97 -34.79
CA THR A 125 -5.30 35.89 -35.92
C THR A 125 -6.79 35.96 -36.25
N GLN A 126 -7.51 34.85 -36.07
CA GLN A 126 -8.96 34.72 -36.14
C GLN A 126 -9.43 33.87 -34.95
N PRO A 127 -10.62 34.15 -34.38
CA PRO A 127 -11.19 33.27 -33.37
C PRO A 127 -11.46 31.87 -33.94
N ALA A 128 -11.20 30.83 -33.14
CA ALA A 128 -11.47 29.43 -33.47
C ALA A 128 -12.70 28.92 -32.73
N ASP A 129 -13.63 28.29 -33.43
CA ASP A 129 -14.83 27.69 -32.84
C ASP A 129 -14.56 26.28 -32.30
N SER A 130 -15.48 25.75 -31.49
CA SER A 130 -15.30 24.45 -30.85
C SER A 130 -15.13 23.33 -31.89
N GLY A 131 -14.07 22.53 -31.76
CA GLY A 131 -13.65 21.48 -32.70
C GLY A 131 -12.85 21.98 -33.90
N GLU A 132 -12.64 23.30 -34.04
CA GLU A 132 -11.78 23.86 -35.08
C GLU A 132 -10.31 23.66 -34.73
N GLN A 133 -9.52 23.23 -35.72
CA GLN A 133 -8.07 23.07 -35.60
C GLN A 133 -7.35 24.29 -36.15
N PHE A 134 -6.28 24.70 -35.46
CA PHE A 134 -5.42 25.80 -35.86
C PHE A 134 -3.97 25.47 -35.48
N THR A 135 -3.00 26.12 -36.13
CA THR A 135 -1.58 25.89 -35.89
C THR A 135 -0.92 27.13 -35.30
N VAL A 136 -0.16 26.98 -34.24
CA VAL A 136 0.72 28.04 -33.73
C VAL A 136 2.17 27.65 -33.91
N MET A 137 2.98 28.62 -34.34
CA MET A 137 4.44 28.44 -34.45
C MET A 137 5.13 29.37 -33.48
N ILE A 138 6.11 28.86 -32.73
CA ILE A 138 6.90 29.60 -31.75
C ILE A 138 8.37 29.35 -32.05
N ALA A 139 9.12 30.41 -32.37
CA ALA A 139 10.59 30.37 -32.39
C ALA A 139 11.11 30.95 -31.08
N TYR A 140 12.04 30.24 -30.45
CA TYR A 140 12.54 30.60 -29.13
C TYR A 140 14.00 30.18 -28.94
N SER A 141 14.67 30.82 -27.99
CA SER A 141 16.03 30.50 -27.63
C SER A 141 16.34 30.85 -26.18
N GLY A 142 17.28 30.14 -25.56
CA GLY A 142 17.62 30.40 -24.17
C GLY A 142 18.48 29.31 -23.55
N MET A 143 18.77 29.45 -22.27
CA MET A 143 19.31 28.37 -21.46
C MET A 143 18.14 27.74 -20.72
N PRO A 144 17.72 26.50 -21.06
CA PRO A 144 16.65 25.84 -20.33
C PRO A 144 16.92 25.81 -18.83
N ALA A 145 15.87 26.05 -18.04
CA ALA A 145 15.96 25.91 -16.60
C ALA A 145 16.19 24.43 -16.24
N SER A 146 17.00 24.17 -15.22
CA SER A 146 17.04 22.84 -14.61
C SER A 146 16.05 22.81 -13.45
N SER A 147 15.00 22.02 -13.60
CA SER A 147 13.93 21.81 -12.61
C SER A 147 13.77 20.31 -12.29
N GLY A 148 13.04 19.99 -11.23
CA GLY A 148 12.81 18.60 -10.81
C GLY A 148 14.11 17.81 -10.61
N PHE A 149 14.17 16.63 -11.24
CA PHE A 149 15.35 15.74 -11.24
C PHE A 149 16.41 16.09 -12.28
N GLY A 150 16.27 17.22 -12.98
CA GLY A 150 17.21 17.68 -14.00
C GLY A 150 16.59 17.72 -15.39
N SER A 151 15.51 18.48 -15.56
CA SER A 151 14.78 18.67 -16.83
C SER A 151 15.63 19.06 -18.03
N TRP A 152 16.75 19.71 -17.78
CA TRP A 152 17.81 19.94 -18.74
C TRP A 152 19.16 19.83 -18.04
N SER A 153 20.01 18.92 -18.50
CA SER A 153 21.30 18.63 -17.89
C SER A 153 22.41 18.60 -18.94
N LEU A 154 23.54 19.25 -18.63
CA LEU A 154 24.77 19.18 -19.40
C LEU A 154 25.91 18.70 -18.49
N THR A 155 26.33 17.46 -18.68
CA THR A 155 27.38 16.80 -17.89
C THR A 155 28.43 16.19 -18.82
N ASN A 156 29.27 15.26 -18.35
CA ASN A 156 30.27 14.60 -19.19
C ASN A 156 30.44 13.13 -18.79
N HIS A 157 30.78 12.28 -19.77
CA HIS A 157 31.39 10.96 -19.56
C HIS A 157 32.72 10.91 -20.30
N ALA A 158 33.76 10.34 -19.69
CA ALA A 158 35.11 10.28 -20.27
C ALA A 158 35.64 11.59 -20.91
N GLY A 159 35.15 12.76 -20.47
CA GLY A 159 35.49 14.08 -21.03
C GLY A 159 34.69 14.52 -22.27
N THR A 160 33.71 13.74 -22.71
CA THR A 160 32.73 14.07 -23.77
C THR A 160 31.42 14.57 -23.14
N PRO A 161 30.81 15.67 -23.65
CA PRO A 161 29.59 16.22 -23.08
C PRO A 161 28.36 15.33 -23.30
N ILE A 162 27.54 15.20 -22.26
CA ILE A 162 26.21 14.57 -22.28
C ILE A 162 25.19 15.67 -22.13
N LEU A 163 24.23 15.75 -23.04
CA LEU A 163 23.02 16.52 -22.87
C LEU A 163 21.83 15.57 -22.71
N SER A 164 21.04 15.74 -21.66
CA SER A 164 19.87 14.88 -21.40
C SER A 164 18.72 15.67 -20.79
N THR A 165 17.49 15.21 -21.03
CA THR A 165 16.26 15.71 -20.41
C THR A 165 15.67 14.71 -19.42
N LEU A 166 14.94 15.22 -18.42
CA LEU A 166 14.13 14.44 -17.49
C LEU A 166 12.94 15.32 -17.05
N SER A 167 11.83 15.21 -17.75
CA SER A 167 10.74 16.20 -17.67
C SER A 167 9.70 15.90 -16.58
N GLU A 168 9.80 14.78 -15.88
CA GLU A 168 8.88 14.49 -14.77
C GLU A 168 9.20 15.35 -13.52
N PRO A 169 8.20 15.91 -12.82
CA PRO A 169 6.76 15.92 -13.14
C PRO A 169 6.34 17.03 -14.12
N TYR A 170 7.01 18.18 -14.09
CA TYR A 170 6.61 19.39 -14.83
C TYR A 170 7.81 20.16 -15.39
N GLY A 171 8.71 19.40 -15.99
CA GLY A 171 10.00 19.83 -16.53
C GLY A 171 9.97 20.10 -18.03
N ALA A 172 8.96 19.64 -18.76
CA ALA A 172 8.86 19.76 -20.21
C ALA A 172 8.92 21.23 -20.66
N ARG A 173 8.16 22.08 -19.97
CA ARG A 173 8.15 23.54 -20.19
C ARG A 173 9.49 24.23 -20.02
N SER A 174 10.46 23.58 -19.38
CA SER A 174 11.78 24.16 -19.16
C SER A 174 12.54 24.35 -20.47
N TRP A 175 12.21 23.55 -21.49
CA TRP A 175 12.96 23.50 -22.75
C TRP A 175 12.10 23.58 -24.02
N TRP A 176 10.77 23.39 -23.97
CA TRP A 176 9.88 23.62 -25.11
C TRP A 176 8.49 24.13 -24.69
N PRO A 177 7.78 24.90 -25.53
CA PRO A 177 6.44 25.38 -25.21
C PRO A 177 5.41 24.26 -25.33
N CYS A 178 4.68 23.97 -24.25
CA CYS A 178 3.76 22.83 -24.18
C CYS A 178 2.56 23.14 -23.28
N LYS A 179 1.61 22.20 -23.24
CA LYS A 179 0.67 22.06 -22.12
C LYS A 179 1.32 21.07 -21.16
N ASP A 180 1.90 21.55 -20.06
CA ASP A 180 2.71 20.73 -19.12
C ASP A 180 1.78 19.97 -18.15
N ASP A 181 0.94 19.11 -18.74
CA ASP A 181 -0.15 18.39 -18.08
C ASP A 181 -0.18 16.93 -18.58
N PRO A 182 -0.15 15.92 -17.69
CA PRO A 182 -0.22 14.51 -18.09
C PRO A 182 -1.51 14.13 -18.85
N THR A 183 -2.60 14.88 -18.66
CA THR A 183 -3.89 14.60 -19.31
C THR A 183 -3.97 15.05 -20.77
N ASP A 184 -3.10 15.97 -21.20
CA ASP A 184 -3.04 16.47 -22.58
C ASP A 184 -1.97 15.71 -23.38
N LYS A 185 -2.26 14.44 -23.69
CA LYS A 185 -1.37 13.66 -24.55
C LYS A 185 -1.47 14.17 -25.99
N LEU A 186 -0.32 14.47 -26.58
CA LEU A 186 -0.23 14.72 -28.02
C LEU A 186 -0.65 13.44 -28.74
N ASP A 187 -1.45 13.51 -29.81
CA ASP A 187 -1.76 12.35 -30.66
C ASP A 187 -0.49 11.81 -31.34
N SER A 188 0.48 12.68 -31.64
CA SER A 188 1.78 12.34 -32.23
C SER A 188 2.79 13.48 -32.09
N LEU A 189 4.07 13.15 -32.29
CA LEU A 189 5.18 14.06 -32.06
C LEU A 189 6.31 13.83 -33.08
N ARG A 190 6.91 14.91 -33.57
CA ARG A 190 8.12 14.90 -34.40
C ARG A 190 9.22 15.72 -33.76
N LEU A 191 10.42 15.15 -33.64
CA LEU A 191 11.61 15.87 -33.21
C LEU A 191 12.67 15.88 -34.32
N GLU A 192 13.16 17.07 -34.64
CA GLU A 192 14.34 17.27 -35.49
C GLU A 192 15.46 17.88 -34.66
N VAL A 193 16.48 17.10 -34.34
CA VAL A 193 17.57 17.52 -33.48
C VAL A 193 18.83 17.74 -34.32
N THR A 194 19.31 18.98 -34.38
CA THR A 194 20.53 19.33 -35.10
C THR A 194 21.69 19.55 -34.13
N VAL A 195 22.71 18.71 -34.21
CA VAL A 195 23.88 18.70 -33.33
C VAL A 195 25.17 18.61 -34.14
N PRO A 196 26.35 18.98 -33.60
CA PRO A 196 27.62 18.74 -34.29
C PRO A 196 27.78 17.26 -34.67
N SER A 197 28.36 16.97 -35.84
CA SER A 197 28.41 15.61 -36.40
C SER A 197 29.22 14.58 -35.59
N ALA A 198 29.89 15.01 -34.52
CA ALA A 198 30.54 14.12 -33.56
C ALA A 198 29.55 13.46 -32.57
N TYR A 199 28.29 13.90 -32.53
CA TYR A 199 27.29 13.44 -31.59
C TYR A 199 26.10 12.77 -32.27
N THR A 200 25.52 11.83 -31.55
CA THR A 200 24.27 11.12 -31.85
C THR A 200 23.18 11.66 -30.94
N ALA A 201 22.01 11.97 -31.50
CA ALA A 201 20.83 12.41 -30.75
C ALA A 201 19.75 11.34 -30.77
N THR A 202 19.26 10.95 -29.60
CA THR A 202 18.22 9.94 -29.37
C THR A 202 16.98 10.56 -28.75
N SER A 203 15.82 9.96 -29.02
CA SER A 203 14.50 10.48 -28.66
C SER A 203 13.45 9.34 -28.70
N ASN A 204 12.20 9.68 -28.38
CA ASN A 204 11.02 8.82 -28.51
C ASN A 204 10.77 8.34 -29.97
N GLY A 205 9.94 7.31 -30.09
CA GLY A 205 9.50 6.69 -31.34
C GLY A 205 10.59 6.26 -32.32
N VAL A 206 10.30 6.31 -33.63
CA VAL A 206 11.15 5.75 -34.69
C VAL A 206 12.07 6.82 -35.30
N LEU A 207 13.32 6.44 -35.56
CA LEU A 207 14.25 7.25 -36.35
C LEU A 207 13.85 7.20 -37.83
N GLU A 208 13.24 8.28 -38.34
CA GLU A 208 12.88 8.40 -39.77
C GLU A 208 14.09 8.71 -40.66
N GLY A 209 15.14 9.32 -40.13
CA GLY A 209 16.33 9.59 -40.91
C GLY A 209 17.38 10.46 -40.23
N VAL A 210 18.56 10.47 -40.86
CA VAL A 210 19.74 11.23 -40.43
C VAL A 210 20.23 12.04 -41.61
N ASP A 211 20.12 13.37 -41.53
CA ASP A 211 20.54 14.26 -42.60
C ASP A 211 21.93 14.86 -42.28
N ASN A 212 22.88 14.71 -43.19
CA ASN A 212 24.21 15.31 -43.07
C ASN A 212 24.18 16.77 -43.57
N LEU A 213 24.46 17.72 -42.68
CA LEU A 213 24.44 19.17 -42.93
C LEU A 213 25.86 19.78 -42.89
N GLY A 214 26.89 18.98 -43.17
CA GLY A 214 28.29 19.38 -43.16
C GLY A 214 28.95 19.16 -41.81
N ILE A 215 29.10 20.23 -41.01
CA ILE A 215 29.67 20.13 -39.65
C ILE A 215 28.65 19.66 -38.60
N ASN A 216 27.38 19.63 -38.99
CA ASN A 216 26.26 19.23 -38.16
C ASN A 216 25.53 18.04 -38.80
N THR A 217 24.86 17.28 -37.95
CA THR A 217 23.96 16.18 -38.33
C THR A 217 22.58 16.48 -37.75
N ARG A 218 21.53 16.25 -38.53
CA ARG A 218 20.15 16.33 -38.06
C ARG A 218 19.55 14.94 -37.93
N TRP A 219 19.06 14.62 -36.74
CA TRP A 219 18.35 13.38 -36.43
C TRP A 219 16.85 13.66 -36.42
N ARG A 220 16.06 12.87 -37.16
CA ARG A 220 14.60 13.06 -37.29
C ARG A 220 13.87 11.87 -36.68
N TRP A 221 13.22 12.11 -35.56
CA TRP A 221 12.46 11.13 -34.78
C TRP A 221 10.95 11.40 -34.89
N VAL A 222 10.15 10.35 -34.91
CA VAL A 222 8.68 10.44 -34.94
C VAL A 222 8.08 9.42 -33.98
N GLU A 223 7.25 9.92 -33.08
CA GLU A 223 6.34 9.17 -32.21
C GLU A 223 4.93 9.32 -32.77
N ARG A 224 4.27 8.20 -33.05
CA ARG A 224 2.97 8.10 -33.71
C ARG A 224 1.87 7.68 -32.74
N TYR A 225 2.24 7.24 -31.53
CA TYR A 225 1.28 6.98 -30.48
C TYR A 225 1.09 8.19 -29.58
N PRO A 226 -0.04 8.26 -28.86
CA PRO A 226 -0.25 9.34 -27.92
C PRO A 226 0.84 9.41 -26.85
N ILE A 227 1.34 10.61 -26.55
CA ILE A 227 2.48 10.82 -25.64
C ILE A 227 2.24 12.04 -24.74
N ALA A 228 2.51 11.87 -23.43
CA ALA A 228 2.44 12.96 -22.47
C ALA A 228 3.69 13.85 -22.53
N SER A 229 3.55 15.14 -22.21
CA SER A 229 4.64 16.10 -22.31
C SER A 229 5.87 15.74 -21.45
N TYR A 230 5.68 15.13 -20.28
CA TYR A 230 6.77 14.70 -19.41
C TYR A 230 7.56 13.48 -19.93
N LEU A 231 6.98 12.69 -20.84
CA LEU A 231 7.61 11.52 -21.46
C LEU A 231 8.47 11.87 -22.68
N VAL A 232 8.33 13.10 -23.20
CA VAL A 232 9.16 13.57 -24.31
C VAL A 232 10.60 13.74 -23.86
N CYS A 233 11.52 13.10 -24.59
CA CYS A 233 12.92 13.05 -24.22
C CYS A 233 13.88 13.50 -25.33
N LEU A 234 15.05 13.93 -24.91
CA LEU A 234 16.21 14.19 -25.75
C LEU A 234 17.47 13.76 -25.00
N SER A 235 18.27 12.89 -25.60
CA SER A 235 19.62 12.59 -25.12
C SER A 235 20.65 12.71 -26.24
N VAL A 236 21.79 13.35 -25.97
CA VAL A 236 22.83 13.64 -26.96
C VAL A 236 24.22 13.41 -26.35
N THR A 237 24.99 12.53 -26.96
CA THR A 237 26.45 12.40 -26.77
C THR A 237 27.05 11.60 -27.94
N ASN A 238 28.30 11.15 -27.86
CA ASN A 238 28.95 10.25 -28.83
C ASN A 238 28.52 8.78 -28.66
N TYR A 239 27.20 8.53 -28.54
CA TYR A 239 26.66 7.18 -28.35
C TYR A 239 27.18 6.19 -29.40
N VAL A 240 27.46 4.97 -28.94
CA VAL A 240 27.46 3.77 -29.77
C VAL A 240 26.14 3.05 -29.57
N SER A 241 25.69 2.29 -30.57
CA SER A 241 24.44 1.55 -30.47
C SER A 241 24.59 0.07 -30.81
N PHE A 242 23.70 -0.73 -30.25
CA PHE A 242 23.46 -2.12 -30.62
C PHE A 242 21.96 -2.39 -30.60
N GLU A 243 21.54 -3.44 -31.31
CA GLU A 243 20.14 -3.72 -31.58
C GLU A 243 19.83 -5.20 -31.34
N ASP A 244 18.67 -5.43 -30.74
CA ASP A 244 17.98 -6.70 -30.64
C ASP A 244 16.63 -6.61 -31.35
N SER A 245 15.90 -7.73 -31.37
CA SER A 245 14.65 -7.87 -32.11
C SER A 245 13.59 -8.55 -31.24
N TYR A 246 12.49 -7.85 -30.96
CA TYR A 246 11.31 -8.42 -30.34
C TYR A 246 10.35 -8.94 -31.42
N ILE A 247 9.77 -10.12 -31.20
CA ILE A 247 8.71 -10.69 -32.04
C ILE A 247 7.38 -10.49 -31.32
N SER A 248 6.51 -9.67 -31.91
CA SER A 248 5.19 -9.37 -31.36
C SER A 248 4.33 -10.63 -31.27
N MET A 249 3.28 -10.58 -30.45
CA MET A 249 2.26 -11.61 -30.35
C MET A 249 1.55 -11.85 -31.69
N ALA A 250 1.54 -10.85 -32.59
CA ALA A 250 1.03 -10.98 -33.96
C ALA A 250 2.05 -11.61 -34.94
N GLY A 251 3.31 -11.75 -34.53
CA GLY A 251 4.40 -12.32 -35.34
C GLY A 251 5.20 -11.30 -36.16
N ASP A 252 4.96 -10.01 -35.95
CA ASP A 252 5.74 -8.93 -36.57
C ASP A 252 7.02 -8.66 -35.76
N THR A 253 8.02 -8.06 -36.39
CA THR A 253 9.30 -7.74 -35.75
C THR A 253 9.37 -6.26 -35.38
N MET A 254 9.73 -5.96 -34.14
CA MET A 254 10.02 -4.62 -33.64
C MET A 254 11.49 -4.50 -33.21
N PRO A 255 12.22 -3.45 -33.61
CA PRO A 255 13.58 -3.23 -33.16
C PRO A 255 13.63 -2.83 -31.67
N VAL A 256 14.62 -3.37 -30.94
CA VAL A 256 15.00 -2.93 -29.60
C VAL A 256 16.39 -2.32 -29.70
N VAL A 257 16.51 -1.00 -29.49
CA VAL A 257 17.73 -0.24 -29.80
C VAL A 257 18.32 0.39 -28.54
N HIS A 258 19.56 0.05 -28.22
CA HIS A 258 20.28 0.56 -27.07
C HIS A 258 21.35 1.55 -27.51
N TYR A 259 21.33 2.76 -26.96
CA TYR A 259 22.33 3.81 -27.14
C TYR A 259 23.12 3.98 -25.86
N VAL A 260 24.40 3.63 -25.87
CA VAL A 260 25.25 3.60 -24.67
C VAL A 260 26.57 4.33 -24.89
N TYR A 261 27.25 4.66 -23.80
CA TYR A 261 28.57 5.27 -23.91
C TYR A 261 29.57 4.26 -24.45
N PRO A 262 30.57 4.70 -25.26
CA PRO A 262 31.55 3.78 -25.83
C PRO A 262 32.28 2.91 -24.79
N GLU A 263 32.53 3.45 -23.61
CA GLU A 263 33.18 2.75 -22.50
C GLU A 263 32.30 1.67 -21.84
N ASP A 264 30.97 1.78 -21.93
CA ASP A 264 30.01 0.90 -21.24
C ASP A 264 29.44 -0.20 -22.17
N LEU A 265 29.81 -0.19 -23.46
CA LEU A 265 29.20 -1.06 -24.49
C LEU A 265 29.23 -2.55 -24.12
N ALA A 266 30.36 -3.07 -23.64
CA ALA A 266 30.50 -4.48 -23.34
C ALA A 266 29.64 -4.91 -22.15
N ASP A 267 29.56 -4.06 -21.12
CA ASP A 267 28.78 -4.30 -19.92
C ASP A 267 27.28 -4.14 -20.21
N ALA A 268 26.90 -3.16 -21.04
CA ALA A 268 25.53 -2.96 -21.49
C ALA A 268 24.98 -4.14 -22.31
N GLN A 269 25.81 -4.75 -23.15
CA GLN A 269 25.40 -5.94 -23.92
C GLN A 269 25.08 -7.15 -23.03
N ILE A 270 25.65 -7.19 -21.83
CA ILE A 270 25.33 -8.21 -20.82
C ILE A 270 24.05 -7.78 -20.10
N ASP A 271 24.04 -6.60 -19.47
CA ASP A 271 22.91 -6.19 -18.60
C ASP A 271 21.60 -6.00 -19.37
N PHE A 272 21.62 -5.65 -20.66
CA PHE A 272 20.40 -5.44 -21.45
C PHE A 272 19.91 -6.68 -22.19
N ASP A 273 20.57 -7.84 -22.10
CA ASP A 273 20.13 -9.07 -22.76
C ASP A 273 18.76 -9.59 -22.25
N VAL A 274 18.36 -9.14 -21.06
CA VAL A 274 17.07 -9.44 -20.42
C VAL A 274 15.90 -8.62 -20.98
N THR A 275 16.18 -7.57 -21.76
CA THR A 275 15.14 -6.63 -22.24
C THR A 275 14.07 -7.33 -23.09
N VAL A 276 14.48 -8.15 -24.07
CA VAL A 276 13.54 -8.90 -24.92
C VAL A 276 12.77 -9.96 -24.14
N PRO A 277 13.41 -10.79 -23.29
CA PRO A 277 12.68 -11.69 -22.38
C PRO A 277 11.63 -11.00 -21.49
N MET A 278 11.94 -9.82 -20.95
CA MET A 278 10.98 -9.05 -20.14
C MET A 278 9.83 -8.50 -20.99
N LEU A 279 10.12 -8.00 -22.21
CA LEU A 279 9.09 -7.57 -23.17
C LEU A 279 8.12 -8.72 -23.47
N GLU A 280 8.63 -9.91 -23.74
CA GLU A 280 7.81 -11.11 -23.99
C GLU A 280 6.96 -11.48 -22.77
N PHE A 281 7.56 -11.47 -21.57
CA PHE A 281 6.87 -11.80 -20.33
C PHE A 281 5.72 -10.82 -20.01
N PHE A 282 6.01 -9.52 -20.01
CA PHE A 282 4.99 -8.50 -19.73
C PHE A 282 3.91 -8.46 -20.80
N SER A 283 4.27 -8.66 -22.08
CA SER A 283 3.30 -8.75 -23.17
C SER A 283 2.33 -9.93 -23.00
N GLN A 284 2.83 -11.08 -22.55
CA GLN A 284 1.98 -12.23 -22.24
C GLN A 284 1.10 -12.00 -21.00
N LEU A 285 1.60 -11.25 -20.02
CA LEU A 285 0.89 -11.02 -18.77
C LEU A 285 -0.28 -10.03 -18.96
N TRP A 286 -0.01 -8.85 -19.53
CA TRP A 286 -0.96 -7.74 -19.59
C TRP A 286 -1.60 -7.52 -20.97
N GLY A 287 -0.90 -7.92 -22.03
CA GLY A 287 -1.24 -7.61 -23.41
C GLY A 287 -0.04 -7.04 -24.15
N GLU A 288 -0.07 -7.10 -25.49
CA GLU A 288 1.02 -6.67 -26.37
C GLU A 288 1.70 -5.35 -25.94
N TYR A 289 3.01 -5.24 -26.18
CA TYR A 289 3.74 -4.00 -25.98
C TYR A 289 3.03 -2.84 -26.69
N PRO A 290 2.67 -1.75 -26.00
CA PRO A 290 1.69 -0.81 -26.53
C PRO A 290 2.18 -0.08 -27.79
N PHE A 291 3.50 0.12 -27.89
CA PHE A 291 4.13 0.88 -28.97
C PHE A 291 4.80 -0.03 -30.02
N VAL A 292 4.27 -1.24 -30.22
CA VAL A 292 4.89 -2.31 -31.04
C VAL A 292 5.15 -1.96 -32.50
N GLN A 293 4.48 -0.96 -33.06
CA GLN A 293 4.72 -0.47 -34.43
C GLN A 293 5.94 0.46 -34.54
N GLU A 294 6.62 0.73 -33.42
CA GLU A 294 7.75 1.63 -33.34
C GLU A 294 9.03 0.93 -32.90
N LYS A 295 9.47 1.17 -31.66
CA LYS A 295 10.66 0.58 -31.06
C LYS A 295 10.52 0.53 -29.54
N TYR A 296 11.46 -0.18 -28.92
CA TYR A 296 11.82 0.04 -27.52
C TYR A 296 13.34 0.14 -27.38
N GLY A 297 13.84 0.46 -26.19
CA GLY A 297 15.25 0.36 -25.85
C GLY A 297 15.68 1.46 -24.90
N HIS A 298 16.99 1.65 -24.79
CA HIS A 298 17.58 2.46 -23.73
C HIS A 298 18.49 3.55 -24.29
N SER A 299 18.60 4.67 -23.60
CA SER A 299 19.64 5.68 -23.79
C SER A 299 20.39 5.91 -22.49
N ALA A 300 21.70 5.66 -22.46
CA ALA A 300 22.50 5.86 -21.26
C ALA A 300 22.59 7.36 -20.90
N PHE A 301 22.30 7.72 -19.66
CA PHE A 301 22.40 9.11 -19.17
C PHE A 301 23.15 9.21 -17.84
N ALA A 302 23.51 10.44 -17.44
CA ALA A 302 24.34 10.71 -16.27
C ALA A 302 23.62 10.59 -14.92
N TRP A 303 22.29 10.44 -14.92
CA TRP A 303 21.52 10.33 -13.68
C TRP A 303 21.54 8.89 -13.17
N SER A 304 21.52 8.72 -11.85
CA SER A 304 21.68 7.40 -11.23
C SER A 304 20.32 6.73 -10.93
N GLY A 305 19.57 6.42 -11.99
CA GLY A 305 18.27 5.75 -11.91
C GLY A 305 17.76 5.42 -13.32
N GLY A 306 16.45 5.34 -13.51
CA GLY A 306 15.83 5.31 -14.82
C GLY A 306 14.74 6.37 -14.98
N MET A 307 14.42 6.71 -16.21
CA MET A 307 13.25 7.52 -16.54
C MET A 307 12.57 6.85 -17.72
N GLU A 308 11.28 6.63 -17.58
CA GLU A 308 10.45 5.76 -18.42
C GLU A 308 10.09 6.34 -19.79
N HIS A 309 10.84 7.33 -20.28
CA HIS A 309 10.52 8.03 -21.53
C HIS A 309 10.05 7.06 -22.63
N GLN A 310 8.83 7.29 -23.11
CA GLN A 310 8.13 6.44 -24.07
C GLN A 310 9.01 5.98 -25.23
N CYS A 311 9.05 4.67 -25.47
CA CYS A 311 9.86 3.99 -26.49
C CYS A 311 11.38 4.13 -26.33
N ASN A 312 11.91 4.84 -25.32
CA ASN A 312 13.33 5.15 -25.16
C ASN A 312 13.71 5.45 -23.69
N THR A 313 13.68 4.44 -22.82
CA THR A 313 14.07 4.56 -21.41
C THR A 313 15.45 5.23 -21.26
N SER A 314 15.52 6.30 -20.48
CA SER A 314 16.83 6.83 -20.06
C SER A 314 17.36 5.99 -18.92
N TYR A 315 18.53 5.36 -19.09
CA TYR A 315 19.08 4.41 -18.11
C TYR A 315 20.41 4.90 -17.55
N GLY A 316 20.55 4.89 -16.22
CA GLY A 316 21.71 5.45 -15.55
C GLY A 316 22.98 4.69 -15.91
N ALA A 317 23.97 5.38 -16.49
CA ALA A 317 25.20 4.73 -16.95
C ALA A 317 25.96 4.03 -15.81
N ASN A 318 25.87 4.55 -14.58
CA ASN A 318 26.47 3.93 -13.39
C ASN A 318 25.77 2.65 -12.92
N LEU A 319 24.63 2.30 -13.50
CA LEU A 319 23.90 1.05 -13.27
C LEU A 319 24.24 -0.01 -14.33
N ILE A 320 25.05 0.34 -15.33
CA ILE A 320 25.60 -0.59 -16.31
C ILE A 320 26.91 -1.14 -15.75
N ARG A 321 26.94 -2.44 -15.47
CA ARG A 321 28.02 -3.14 -14.75
C ARG A 321 28.42 -4.47 -15.35
N GLY A 322 27.61 -5.04 -16.25
CA GLY A 322 27.86 -6.32 -16.90
C GLY A 322 27.74 -7.51 -15.94
N ASP A 323 26.87 -7.39 -14.94
CA ASP A 323 26.70 -8.37 -13.88
C ASP A 323 25.24 -8.61 -13.44
N HIS A 324 24.26 -8.03 -14.15
CA HIS A 324 22.81 -8.18 -13.90
C HIS A 324 22.33 -7.68 -12.53
N VAL A 325 23.15 -6.94 -11.78
CA VAL A 325 22.76 -6.42 -10.45
C VAL A 325 21.56 -5.48 -10.51
N TYR A 326 21.33 -4.82 -11.65
CA TYR A 326 20.27 -3.83 -11.81
C TYR A 326 19.18 -4.23 -12.81
N ASP A 327 19.05 -5.52 -13.14
CA ASP A 327 17.97 -6.03 -14.01
C ASP A 327 16.57 -5.60 -13.54
N ARG A 328 16.38 -5.45 -12.21
CA ARG A 328 15.12 -4.95 -11.67
C ARG A 328 14.76 -3.53 -12.17
N ILE A 329 15.75 -2.68 -12.44
CA ILE A 329 15.52 -1.35 -13.00
C ILE A 329 15.09 -1.49 -14.45
N VAL A 330 15.70 -2.38 -15.24
CA VAL A 330 15.22 -2.68 -16.61
C VAL A 330 13.76 -3.12 -16.59
N ALA A 331 13.39 -4.01 -15.66
CA ALA A 331 11.99 -4.44 -15.51
C ALA A 331 11.05 -3.29 -15.10
N HIS A 332 11.49 -2.42 -14.19
CA HIS A 332 10.74 -1.25 -13.71
C HIS A 332 10.43 -0.29 -14.85
N GLU A 333 11.47 0.17 -15.55
CA GLU A 333 11.34 1.14 -16.64
C GLU A 333 10.57 0.60 -17.84
N LEU A 334 10.71 -0.70 -18.12
CA LEU A 334 9.93 -1.35 -19.18
C LEU A 334 8.46 -1.47 -18.80
N ALA A 335 8.13 -1.77 -17.54
CA ALA A 335 6.75 -1.89 -17.09
C ALA A 335 5.97 -0.58 -17.26
N HIS A 336 6.64 0.57 -17.13
CA HIS A 336 6.04 1.88 -17.35
C HIS A 336 5.46 2.07 -18.76
N GLN A 337 5.96 1.32 -19.75
CA GLN A 337 5.41 1.38 -21.11
C GLN A 337 3.93 1.00 -21.14
N TRP A 338 3.47 0.12 -20.24
CA TRP A 338 2.04 -0.13 -19.98
C TRP A 338 1.47 0.81 -18.91
N TRP A 339 2.23 1.06 -17.82
CA TRP A 339 1.76 1.73 -16.61
C TRP A 339 2.51 3.04 -16.35
N GLY A 340 2.07 4.12 -16.97
CA GLY A 340 2.76 5.42 -17.02
C GLY A 340 2.67 6.01 -18.41
N ASP A 341 2.94 5.21 -19.44
CA ASP A 341 3.01 5.67 -20.83
C ASP A 341 1.73 5.36 -21.60
N LEU A 342 1.29 4.11 -21.66
CA LEU A 342 -0.01 3.78 -22.25
C LEU A 342 -1.14 4.41 -21.44
N ILE A 343 -1.18 4.16 -20.13
CA ILE A 343 -2.13 4.76 -19.19
C ILE A 343 -1.32 5.58 -18.20
N THR A 344 -1.36 6.91 -18.33
CA THR A 344 -0.67 7.81 -17.38
C THR A 344 -1.55 8.16 -16.19
N CYS A 345 -0.96 8.56 -15.07
CA CYS A 345 -1.70 9.22 -14.00
C CYS A 345 -2.33 10.54 -14.49
N ALA A 346 -3.59 10.81 -14.11
CA ALA A 346 -4.27 12.06 -14.45
C ALA A 346 -3.64 13.27 -13.74
N THR A 347 -3.18 13.07 -12.52
CA THR A 347 -2.38 14.04 -11.77
C THR A 347 -1.25 13.33 -11.05
N PHE A 348 -0.23 14.06 -10.60
CA PHE A 348 0.81 13.48 -9.76
C PHE A 348 0.33 13.11 -8.34
N ASP A 349 -0.91 13.42 -7.96
CA ASP A 349 -1.54 12.82 -6.78
C ASP A 349 -1.92 11.35 -7.02
N ASP A 350 -2.08 10.96 -8.29
CA ASP A 350 -2.39 9.60 -8.74
C ASP A 350 -1.11 8.79 -9.11
N ILE A 351 0.09 9.34 -8.90
CA ILE A 351 1.38 8.81 -9.38
C ILE A 351 1.68 7.35 -8.97
N TRP A 352 1.05 6.87 -7.90
CA TRP A 352 1.10 5.45 -7.53
C TRP A 352 0.66 4.51 -8.66
N LEU A 353 -0.27 4.92 -9.53
CA LEU A 353 -0.70 4.12 -10.68
C LEU A 353 0.46 3.83 -11.65
N ASN A 354 1.44 4.73 -11.73
CA ASN A 354 2.65 4.50 -12.51
C ASN A 354 3.64 3.67 -11.67
N GLU A 355 4.04 4.24 -10.53
CA GLU A 355 5.22 3.79 -9.77
C GLU A 355 4.98 2.52 -8.96
N GLY A 356 3.79 2.36 -8.40
CA GLY A 356 3.40 1.15 -7.69
C GLY A 356 3.26 -0.04 -8.64
N PHE A 357 2.78 0.22 -9.86
CA PHE A 357 2.64 -0.80 -10.91
C PHE A 357 4.01 -1.24 -11.43
N ALA A 358 4.90 -0.30 -11.74
CA ALA A 358 6.27 -0.61 -12.14
C ALA A 358 7.04 -1.37 -11.04
N THR A 359 6.92 -0.92 -9.79
CA THR A 359 7.54 -1.61 -8.64
C THR A 359 6.97 -3.02 -8.42
N TYR A 360 5.67 -3.23 -8.64
CA TYR A 360 5.09 -4.59 -8.55
C TYR A 360 5.49 -5.45 -9.74
N SER A 361 5.79 -4.86 -10.88
CA SER A 361 6.29 -5.56 -12.06
C SER A 361 7.71 -6.10 -11.88
N GLU A 362 8.55 -5.41 -11.09
CA GLU A 362 9.80 -5.98 -10.56
C GLU A 362 9.54 -7.29 -9.79
N ALA A 363 8.49 -7.30 -8.96
CA ALA A 363 8.11 -8.47 -8.15
C ALA A 363 7.63 -9.63 -9.05
N LEU A 364 6.84 -9.32 -10.08
CA LEU A 364 6.34 -10.30 -11.05
C LEU A 364 7.47 -10.89 -11.91
N TRP A 365 8.45 -10.08 -12.32
CA TRP A 365 9.65 -10.58 -13.00
C TRP A 365 10.51 -11.45 -12.07
N THR A 366 10.63 -11.05 -10.80
CA THR A 366 11.30 -11.86 -9.76
C THR A 366 10.59 -13.20 -9.54
N GLU A 367 9.25 -13.21 -9.58
CA GLU A 367 8.46 -14.45 -9.54
C GLU A 367 8.68 -15.31 -10.80
N HIS A 368 8.73 -14.70 -11.98
CA HIS A 368 8.93 -15.42 -13.24
C HIS A 368 10.28 -16.17 -13.26
N THR A 369 11.33 -15.53 -12.77
CA THR A 369 12.70 -16.06 -12.79
C THR A 369 13.03 -16.94 -11.57
N GLY A 370 12.44 -16.63 -10.39
CA GLY A 370 12.77 -17.27 -9.11
C GLY A 370 11.62 -18.06 -8.45
N GLY A 371 10.42 -18.03 -9.02
CA GLY A 371 9.22 -18.67 -8.48
C GLY A 371 8.59 -17.93 -7.29
N PHE A 372 7.53 -18.52 -6.73
CA PHE A 372 6.73 -17.90 -5.67
C PHE A 372 7.54 -17.52 -4.41
N ALA A 373 8.52 -18.32 -4.02
CA ALA A 373 9.38 -17.99 -2.87
C ALA A 373 10.21 -16.71 -3.11
N ALA A 374 10.62 -16.45 -4.37
CA ALA A 374 11.33 -15.23 -4.72
C ALA A 374 10.39 -14.01 -4.66
N LEU A 375 9.14 -14.14 -5.12
CA LEU A 375 8.10 -13.13 -4.93
C LEU A 375 7.92 -12.78 -3.45
N GLN A 376 7.75 -13.79 -2.59
CA GLN A 376 7.56 -13.59 -1.15
C GLN A 376 8.73 -12.82 -0.53
N ASN A 377 9.97 -13.22 -0.83
CA ASN A 377 11.15 -12.53 -0.32
C ASN A 377 11.24 -11.08 -0.83
N PHE A 378 10.94 -10.87 -2.11
CA PHE A 378 10.92 -9.54 -2.72
C PHE A 378 9.91 -8.61 -2.03
N MET A 379 8.70 -9.10 -1.77
CA MET A 379 7.66 -8.30 -1.11
C MET A 379 8.00 -8.04 0.36
N VAL A 380 8.47 -9.05 1.11
CA VAL A 380 8.85 -8.92 2.52
C VAL A 380 9.98 -7.90 2.72
N THR A 381 10.99 -7.88 1.85
CA THR A 381 12.07 -6.86 1.93
C THR A 381 11.56 -5.43 1.71
N ARG A 382 10.45 -5.28 0.97
CA ARG A 382 9.76 -4.00 0.74
C ARG A 382 8.64 -3.72 1.74
N ALA A 383 8.38 -4.62 2.69
CA ALA A 383 7.41 -4.39 3.75
C ALA A 383 7.89 -3.32 4.74
N TRP A 384 9.17 -2.92 4.76
CA TRP A 384 9.66 -1.88 5.67
C TRP A 384 9.24 -0.46 5.25
N VAL A 385 7.93 -0.19 5.28
CA VAL A 385 7.32 1.13 5.09
C VAL A 385 7.41 1.89 6.43
N THR A 386 8.63 2.20 6.86
CA THR A 386 8.89 3.02 8.04
C THR A 386 8.90 4.48 7.61
N ASP A 387 8.04 5.32 8.19
CA ASP A 387 7.88 6.74 7.85
C ASP A 387 7.21 6.99 6.47
N PRO A 388 5.91 6.64 6.32
CA PRO A 388 5.19 6.96 5.10
C PRO A 388 5.03 8.48 4.94
N SER A 389 5.40 9.01 3.77
CA SER A 389 5.19 10.40 3.37
C SER A 389 3.74 10.66 2.97
N GLY A 390 2.81 10.46 3.90
CA GLY A 390 1.37 10.53 3.65
C GLY A 390 0.76 9.24 3.08
N PRO A 391 -0.53 9.29 2.68
CA PRO A 391 -1.21 8.19 2.00
C PRO A 391 -0.63 7.92 0.60
N VAL A 392 -0.98 6.79 0.01
CA VAL A 392 -0.51 6.41 -1.33
C VAL A 392 -1.10 7.32 -2.40
N TYR A 393 -2.39 7.67 -2.26
CA TYR A 393 -3.02 8.74 -3.03
C TYR A 393 -2.68 10.12 -2.45
N ALA A 394 -2.40 11.09 -3.30
CA ALA A 394 -1.98 12.45 -2.92
C ALA A 394 -0.86 12.46 -1.85
N PRO A 395 0.27 11.77 -2.12
CA PRO A 395 1.36 11.65 -1.16
C PRO A 395 1.99 13.02 -0.90
N THR A 396 2.49 13.25 0.32
CA THR A 396 3.19 14.52 0.63
C THR A 396 4.54 14.61 -0.08
N SER A 397 5.11 13.47 -0.46
CA SER A 397 6.26 13.35 -1.35
C SER A 397 5.86 12.52 -2.56
N THR A 398 5.66 13.17 -3.70
CA THR A 398 5.23 12.57 -4.98
C THR A 398 6.04 11.33 -5.37
N PHE A 399 7.34 11.30 -5.07
CA PHE A 399 8.23 10.17 -5.38
C PHE A 399 8.79 9.52 -4.11
N GLY A 400 7.98 9.47 -3.05
CA GLY A 400 8.38 8.87 -1.77
C GLY A 400 8.52 7.36 -1.88
N SER A 401 9.76 6.83 -1.89
CA SER A 401 10.06 5.40 -2.08
C SER A 401 9.25 4.44 -1.18
N ASN A 402 9.03 4.78 0.09
CA ASN A 402 8.26 3.91 1.00
C ASN A 402 6.74 3.95 0.70
N THR A 403 6.19 5.12 0.41
CA THR A 403 4.74 5.31 0.22
C THR A 403 4.29 4.96 -1.19
N VAL A 404 4.91 5.56 -2.20
CA VAL A 404 4.42 5.49 -3.59
C VAL A 404 4.86 4.19 -4.26
N TYR A 405 6.11 3.78 -4.07
CA TYR A 405 6.68 2.61 -4.72
C TYR A 405 6.41 1.34 -3.91
N ARG A 406 6.93 1.26 -2.68
CA ARG A 406 6.88 0.03 -1.86
C ARG A 406 5.47 -0.30 -1.39
N LYS A 407 4.82 0.61 -0.63
CA LYS A 407 3.42 0.43 -0.21
C LYS A 407 2.51 0.32 -1.42
N GLY A 408 2.85 1.04 -2.48
CA GLY A 408 2.15 0.94 -3.75
C GLY A 408 2.15 -0.45 -4.39
N ALA A 409 3.31 -1.10 -4.50
CA ALA A 409 3.40 -2.47 -4.99
C ALA A 409 2.66 -3.45 -4.07
N TRP A 410 2.71 -3.21 -2.75
CA TRP A 410 1.95 -3.99 -1.77
C TRP A 410 0.43 -3.90 -1.96
N LEU A 411 -0.12 -2.79 -2.43
CA LEU A 411 -1.55 -2.71 -2.77
C LEU A 411 -1.94 -3.68 -3.87
N LEU A 412 -1.13 -3.79 -4.94
CA LEU A 412 -1.38 -4.73 -6.02
C LEU A 412 -1.15 -6.18 -5.60
N HIS A 413 -0.12 -6.44 -4.79
CA HIS A 413 0.15 -7.76 -4.21
C HIS A 413 -1.01 -8.23 -3.32
N MET A 414 -1.47 -7.37 -2.40
CA MET A 414 -2.63 -7.65 -1.56
C MET A 414 -3.89 -7.85 -2.41
N LEU A 415 -4.14 -7.00 -3.42
CA LEU A 415 -5.27 -7.16 -4.32
C LEU A 415 -5.23 -8.53 -5.01
N ARG A 416 -4.08 -8.93 -5.56
CA ARG A 416 -3.87 -10.28 -6.14
C ARG A 416 -4.16 -11.38 -5.13
N GLY A 417 -3.70 -11.24 -3.89
CA GLY A 417 -4.02 -12.19 -2.81
C GLY A 417 -5.52 -12.26 -2.48
N ILE A 418 -6.23 -11.14 -2.55
CA ILE A 418 -7.68 -11.05 -2.27
C ILE A 418 -8.52 -11.71 -3.37
N ILE A 419 -8.19 -11.47 -4.64
CA ILE A 419 -9.03 -11.89 -5.78
C ILE A 419 -8.50 -13.15 -6.51
N GLY A 420 -7.26 -13.52 -6.26
CA GLY A 420 -6.58 -14.66 -6.88
C GLY A 420 -5.94 -14.35 -8.24
N ASP A 421 -5.00 -15.20 -8.65
CA ASP A 421 -4.16 -15.00 -9.85
C ASP A 421 -4.96 -14.80 -11.14
N THR A 422 -6.00 -15.62 -11.36
CA THR A 422 -6.80 -15.56 -12.59
C THR A 422 -7.54 -14.23 -12.71
N ALA A 423 -8.28 -13.84 -11.67
CA ALA A 423 -9.03 -12.59 -11.66
C ALA A 423 -8.09 -11.38 -11.70
N PHE A 424 -6.93 -11.44 -11.04
CA PHE A 424 -5.92 -10.38 -11.12
C PHE A 424 -5.34 -10.23 -12.53
N THR A 425 -5.01 -11.33 -13.20
CA THR A 425 -4.52 -11.29 -14.58
C THR A 425 -5.59 -10.72 -15.53
N GLU A 426 -6.85 -11.13 -15.36
CA GLU A 426 -7.97 -10.59 -16.13
C GLU A 426 -8.22 -9.09 -15.85
N LEU A 427 -8.09 -8.67 -14.59
CA LEU A 427 -8.18 -7.27 -14.18
C LEU A 427 -7.13 -6.42 -14.91
N MET A 428 -5.86 -6.84 -14.88
CA MET A 428 -4.77 -6.10 -15.52
C MET A 428 -4.93 -6.04 -17.04
N ARG A 429 -5.34 -7.15 -17.68
CA ARG A 429 -5.66 -7.18 -19.12
C ARG A 429 -6.86 -6.30 -19.47
N GLY A 430 -7.88 -6.29 -18.61
CA GLY A 430 -9.02 -5.39 -18.76
C GLY A 430 -8.62 -3.92 -18.59
N TRP A 431 -7.66 -3.63 -17.72
CA TRP A 431 -7.13 -2.27 -17.53
C TRP A 431 -6.36 -1.81 -18.76
N TYR A 432 -5.46 -2.65 -19.28
CA TYR A 432 -4.75 -2.45 -20.54
C TYR A 432 -5.70 -2.16 -21.73
N GLN A 433 -6.89 -2.76 -21.75
CA GLN A 433 -7.89 -2.61 -22.81
C GLN A 433 -8.97 -1.56 -22.52
N SER A 434 -8.86 -0.85 -21.40
CA SER A 434 -9.88 0.10 -20.96
C SER A 434 -9.92 1.36 -21.85
N ASP A 435 -10.96 2.16 -21.67
CA ASP A 435 -11.09 3.48 -22.33
C ASP A 435 -10.01 4.48 -21.89
N HIS A 436 -9.18 4.13 -20.90
CA HIS A 436 -8.02 4.92 -20.48
C HIS A 436 -6.74 4.59 -21.26
N ALA A 437 -6.73 3.53 -22.07
CA ALA A 437 -5.59 3.19 -22.93
C ALA A 437 -5.25 4.36 -23.87
N TYR A 438 -3.97 4.74 -23.91
CA TYR A 438 -3.44 5.93 -24.59
C TYR A 438 -3.94 7.27 -24.03
N GLY A 439 -4.51 7.26 -22.83
CA GLY A 439 -4.98 8.44 -22.11
C GLY A 439 -4.41 8.50 -20.70
N SER A 440 -5.19 9.10 -19.80
CA SER A 440 -4.88 9.22 -18.38
C SER A 440 -5.98 8.62 -17.50
N ALA A 441 -5.63 8.20 -16.29
CA ALA A 441 -6.56 7.64 -15.32
C ALA A 441 -6.33 8.22 -13.92
N THR A 442 -7.41 8.32 -13.16
CA THR A 442 -7.37 8.62 -11.72
C THR A 442 -7.33 7.33 -10.91
N VAL A 443 -6.91 7.41 -9.65
CA VAL A 443 -7.01 6.30 -8.71
C VAL A 443 -8.45 5.79 -8.57
N ALA A 444 -9.45 6.68 -8.65
CA ALA A 444 -10.86 6.30 -8.58
C ALA A 444 -11.29 5.42 -9.76
N ASP A 445 -10.76 5.68 -10.95
CA ASP A 445 -11.03 4.87 -12.15
C ASP A 445 -10.51 3.44 -11.97
N PHE A 446 -9.26 3.29 -11.50
CA PHE A 446 -8.68 1.97 -11.24
C PHE A 446 -9.40 1.23 -10.11
N VAL A 447 -9.77 1.91 -9.02
CA VAL A 447 -10.54 1.31 -7.92
C VAL A 447 -11.90 0.80 -8.40
N ALA A 448 -12.60 1.59 -9.22
CA ALA A 448 -13.87 1.20 -9.82
C ALA A 448 -13.70 -0.01 -10.75
N HIS A 449 -12.66 0.00 -11.59
CA HIS A 449 -12.31 -1.11 -12.47
C HIS A 449 -12.03 -2.39 -11.67
N ALA A 450 -11.18 -2.33 -10.64
CA ALA A 450 -10.80 -3.47 -9.82
C ALA A 450 -12.00 -4.13 -9.13
N GLN A 451 -12.98 -3.33 -8.67
CA GLN A 451 -14.19 -3.83 -8.04
C GLN A 451 -15.05 -4.69 -8.99
N THR A 452 -14.93 -4.53 -10.31
CA THR A 452 -15.69 -5.33 -11.29
C THR A 452 -15.22 -6.78 -11.42
N PHE A 453 -14.02 -7.11 -10.92
CA PHE A 453 -13.42 -8.44 -11.02
C PHE A 453 -13.62 -9.30 -9.77
N THR A 454 -14.40 -8.83 -8.80
CA THR A 454 -14.65 -9.57 -7.56
C THR A 454 -15.98 -9.18 -6.92
N ASP A 455 -16.67 -10.17 -6.34
CA ASP A 455 -17.87 -9.95 -5.53
C ASP A 455 -17.51 -9.50 -4.10
N LYS A 456 -16.22 -9.54 -3.74
CA LYS A 456 -15.72 -9.03 -2.47
C LYS A 456 -15.81 -7.51 -2.47
N ASP A 457 -16.38 -6.96 -1.41
CA ASP A 457 -16.35 -5.52 -1.16
C ASP A 457 -14.91 -5.10 -0.82
N LEU A 458 -14.32 -4.23 -1.65
CA LEU A 458 -12.96 -3.72 -1.50
C LEU A 458 -12.92 -2.32 -0.85
N SER A 459 -14.06 -1.73 -0.50
CA SER A 459 -14.13 -0.35 -0.01
C SER A 459 -13.27 -0.11 1.23
N GLY A 460 -13.36 -0.97 2.24
CA GLY A 460 -12.56 -0.89 3.45
C GLY A 460 -11.06 -1.12 3.20
N PHE A 461 -10.71 -1.99 2.25
CA PHE A 461 -9.34 -2.23 1.82
C PHE A 461 -8.70 -0.96 1.24
N TRP A 462 -9.38 -0.31 0.28
CA TRP A 462 -8.89 0.94 -0.30
C TRP A 462 -8.84 2.07 0.73
N GLN A 463 -9.86 2.18 1.59
CA GLN A 463 -9.91 3.21 2.63
C GLN A 463 -8.74 3.10 3.61
N GLY A 464 -8.39 1.88 4.04
CA GLY A 464 -7.30 1.64 4.98
C GLY A 464 -5.91 1.78 4.36
N TYR A 465 -5.68 1.13 3.22
CA TYR A 465 -4.33 0.96 2.68
C TYR A 465 -3.94 2.01 1.63
N LEU A 466 -4.87 2.47 0.80
CA LEU A 466 -4.59 3.44 -0.28
C LEU A 466 -4.77 4.89 0.22
N TYR A 467 -5.92 5.17 0.85
CA TYR A 467 -6.23 6.50 1.40
C TYR A 467 -5.73 6.70 2.84
N GLY A 468 -5.37 5.62 3.54
CA GLY A 468 -4.75 5.65 4.85
C GLY A 468 -3.21 5.56 4.80
N MET A 469 -2.56 6.05 5.85
CA MET A 469 -1.08 6.14 5.90
C MET A 469 -0.42 4.84 6.38
N ASN A 470 -1.00 4.19 7.37
CA ASN A 470 -0.36 3.11 8.11
C ASN A 470 -0.76 1.72 7.59
N ARG A 471 -0.43 0.71 8.38
CA ARG A 471 -0.75 -0.71 8.21
C ARG A 471 -1.07 -1.31 9.58
N PRO A 472 -1.87 -2.38 9.65
CA PRO A 472 -2.29 -2.95 10.93
C PRO A 472 -1.15 -3.72 11.62
N THR A 473 -1.32 -3.88 12.94
CA THR A 473 -0.57 -4.83 13.76
C THR A 473 -1.60 -5.82 14.30
N TYR A 474 -1.38 -7.12 14.08
CA TYR A 474 -2.35 -8.13 14.48
C TYR A 474 -1.89 -8.93 15.69
N ARG A 475 -2.84 -9.21 16.58
CA ARG A 475 -2.74 -10.30 17.56
C ARG A 475 -3.80 -11.33 17.24
N TRP A 476 -3.47 -12.62 17.31
CA TRP A 476 -4.44 -13.68 17.09
C TRP A 476 -4.37 -14.78 18.15
N ASP A 477 -5.53 -15.38 18.42
CA ASP A 477 -5.67 -16.54 19.29
C ASP A 477 -6.43 -17.64 18.54
N VAL A 478 -5.99 -18.88 18.67
CA VAL A 478 -6.74 -20.06 18.21
C VAL A 478 -7.06 -20.97 19.38
N ILE A 479 -8.34 -21.29 19.53
CA ILE A 479 -8.88 -22.06 20.63
C ILE A 479 -9.52 -23.35 20.08
N PRO A 480 -8.99 -24.53 20.45
CA PRO A 480 -9.64 -25.80 20.14
C PRO A 480 -11.00 -25.91 20.82
N ARG A 481 -12.01 -26.35 20.04
CA ARG A 481 -13.38 -26.55 20.50
C ARG A 481 -13.96 -27.80 19.85
N THR A 482 -14.96 -28.37 20.51
CA THR A 482 -15.79 -29.44 19.95
C THR A 482 -17.24 -28.99 19.96
N HIS A 483 -17.92 -29.05 18.81
CA HIS A 483 -19.34 -28.77 18.70
C HIS A 483 -20.05 -29.94 18.01
N GLN A 484 -21.01 -30.56 18.71
CA GLN A 484 -21.78 -31.70 18.20
C GLN A 484 -20.91 -32.87 17.67
N GLY A 485 -19.74 -33.08 18.28
CA GLY A 485 -18.81 -34.14 17.89
C GLY A 485 -17.87 -33.80 16.73
N PHE A 486 -17.92 -32.56 16.21
CA PHE A 486 -16.95 -32.04 15.26
C PHE A 486 -15.93 -31.16 15.96
N ASP A 487 -14.66 -31.30 15.58
CA ASP A 487 -13.61 -30.39 16.01
C ASP A 487 -13.69 -29.08 15.22
N LEU A 488 -13.48 -27.97 15.93
CA LEU A 488 -13.43 -26.64 15.33
C LEU A 488 -12.33 -25.80 15.97
N ALA A 489 -11.80 -24.88 15.18
CA ALA A 489 -10.96 -23.79 15.64
C ALA A 489 -11.79 -22.53 15.81
N GLN A 490 -11.88 -22.03 17.04
CA GLN A 490 -12.37 -20.69 17.32
C GLN A 490 -11.18 -19.74 17.25
N ILE A 491 -11.24 -18.77 16.34
CA ILE A 491 -10.13 -17.86 16.04
C ILE A 491 -10.56 -16.46 16.46
N TRP A 492 -9.70 -15.76 17.21
CA TRP A 492 -9.85 -14.34 17.51
C TRP A 492 -8.73 -13.56 16.84
N ILE A 493 -9.08 -12.46 16.17
CA ILE A 493 -8.14 -11.54 15.56
C ILE A 493 -8.38 -10.17 16.20
N SER A 494 -7.31 -9.54 16.66
CA SER A 494 -7.29 -8.22 17.28
C SER A 494 -6.32 -7.31 16.52
N GLN A 495 -6.77 -6.13 16.16
CA GLN A 495 -5.93 -5.07 15.62
C GLN A 495 -5.41 -4.19 16.76
N ILE A 496 -4.11 -4.16 17.02
CA ILE A 496 -3.56 -3.53 18.23
C ILE A 496 -2.90 -2.16 18.00
N GLN A 497 -2.90 -1.68 16.75
CA GLN A 497 -2.43 -0.32 16.42
C GLN A 497 -3.40 0.77 16.91
N SER A 498 -2.94 2.02 17.03
CA SER A 498 -3.78 3.16 17.41
C SER A 498 -4.59 3.76 16.25
N ASP A 499 -4.20 3.50 15.00
CA ASP A 499 -4.92 3.93 13.80
C ASP A 499 -6.33 3.34 13.72
N PRO A 500 -7.24 3.90 12.90
CA PRO A 500 -8.54 3.29 12.61
C PRO A 500 -8.45 1.82 12.19
N ASP A 501 -9.58 1.11 12.34
CA ASP A 501 -9.69 -0.29 11.96
C ASP A 501 -9.42 -0.44 10.46
N PHE A 502 -8.53 -1.36 10.10
CA PHE A 502 -8.28 -1.75 8.72
C PHE A 502 -9.27 -2.85 8.34
N GLU A 503 -9.62 -2.90 7.06
CA GLU A 503 -10.36 -4.02 6.51
C GLU A 503 -9.48 -4.82 5.55
N MET A 504 -9.39 -6.13 5.78
CA MET A 504 -8.58 -7.02 4.96
C MET A 504 -9.19 -8.43 4.90
N TYR A 505 -9.06 -9.08 3.75
CA TYR A 505 -9.32 -10.52 3.63
C TYR A 505 -8.05 -11.28 4.02
N LEU A 506 -8.00 -11.77 5.25
CA LEU A 506 -6.83 -12.41 5.83
C LEU A 506 -6.79 -13.89 5.47
N PRO A 507 -5.74 -14.38 4.77
CA PRO A 507 -5.52 -15.80 4.58
C PRO A 507 -4.98 -16.42 5.88
N LEU A 508 -5.57 -17.53 6.28
CA LEU A 508 -5.27 -18.27 7.48
C LEU A 508 -5.11 -19.76 7.15
N ARG A 509 -4.24 -20.46 7.87
CA ARG A 509 -4.15 -21.93 7.81
C ARG A 509 -4.18 -22.52 9.20
N VAL A 510 -5.24 -23.26 9.51
CA VAL A 510 -5.39 -23.98 10.78
C VAL A 510 -4.86 -25.39 10.61
N ASN A 511 -3.85 -25.77 11.40
CA ASN A 511 -3.29 -27.12 11.38
C ASN A 511 -3.87 -27.99 12.49
N SER A 512 -4.10 -29.26 12.20
CA SER A 512 -4.57 -30.26 13.16
C SER A 512 -3.80 -31.57 12.99
N GLY A 513 -3.95 -32.50 13.93
CA GLY A 513 -3.33 -33.83 13.85
C GLY A 513 -3.77 -34.68 12.64
N ALA A 514 -4.87 -34.31 11.96
CA ALA A 514 -5.42 -35.02 10.80
C ALA A 514 -5.35 -34.22 9.49
N GLY A 515 -4.66 -33.07 9.47
CA GLY A 515 -4.48 -32.22 8.29
C GLY A 515 -4.71 -30.74 8.57
N SER A 516 -4.60 -29.91 7.52
CA SER A 516 -4.75 -28.46 7.59
C SER A 516 -5.99 -27.95 6.85
N VAL A 517 -6.57 -26.85 7.32
CA VAL A 517 -7.66 -26.13 6.65
C VAL A 517 -7.18 -24.72 6.34
N ALA A 518 -7.12 -24.36 5.06
CA ALA A 518 -6.90 -22.98 4.62
C ALA A 518 -8.23 -22.25 4.49
N LEU A 519 -8.29 -21.01 4.95
CA LEU A 519 -9.46 -20.16 4.85
C LEU A 519 -9.07 -18.69 4.64
N SER A 520 -9.97 -17.89 4.09
CA SER A 520 -9.84 -16.44 4.00
C SER A 520 -10.99 -15.80 4.77
N VAL A 521 -10.67 -14.97 5.77
CA VAL A 521 -11.66 -14.29 6.61
C VAL A 521 -11.66 -12.79 6.34
N ARG A 522 -12.82 -12.16 6.27
CA ARG A 522 -12.94 -10.70 6.19
C ARG A 522 -12.84 -10.14 7.61
N ASP A 523 -11.66 -9.63 7.96
CA ASP A 523 -11.43 -8.89 9.19
C ASP A 523 -11.73 -7.41 8.93
N SER A 524 -12.71 -6.88 9.64
CA SER A 524 -13.22 -5.51 9.45
C SER A 524 -13.46 -4.77 10.77
N LEU A 525 -13.08 -5.37 11.90
CA LEU A 525 -13.33 -4.85 13.24
C LEU A 525 -12.06 -4.93 14.08
N ARG A 526 -11.94 -4.00 15.04
CA ARG A 526 -10.89 -3.98 16.06
C ARG A 526 -10.62 -5.34 16.71
N ASN A 527 -11.69 -6.08 17.02
CA ASN A 527 -11.65 -7.42 17.57
C ASN A 527 -12.75 -8.26 16.89
N GLN A 528 -12.36 -9.34 16.23
CA GLN A 528 -13.30 -10.17 15.47
C GLN A 528 -13.06 -11.65 15.70
N GLY A 529 -14.16 -12.39 15.90
CA GLY A 529 -14.16 -13.82 16.11
C GLY A 529 -14.61 -14.58 14.87
N PHE A 530 -13.96 -15.71 14.60
CA PHE A 530 -14.26 -16.63 13.51
C PHE A 530 -14.29 -18.06 14.03
N ALA A 531 -14.97 -18.95 13.31
CA ALA A 531 -14.97 -20.38 13.61
C ALA A 531 -14.87 -21.18 12.32
N VAL A 532 -14.03 -22.21 12.31
CA VAL A 532 -13.85 -23.11 11.17
C VAL A 532 -13.79 -24.56 11.64
N LEU A 533 -14.49 -25.45 10.93
CA LEU A 533 -14.42 -26.88 11.20
C LEU A 533 -13.05 -27.41 10.82
N THR A 534 -12.49 -28.28 11.65
CA THR A 534 -11.18 -28.89 11.44
C THR A 534 -11.28 -30.42 11.40
N PRO A 535 -10.41 -31.12 10.65
CA PRO A 535 -10.40 -32.58 10.58
C PRO A 535 -10.10 -33.28 11.92
N ALA A 536 -9.41 -32.58 12.82
CA ALA A 536 -9.15 -32.96 14.20
C ALA A 536 -8.96 -31.70 15.05
N ALA A 537 -8.79 -31.84 16.37
CA ALA A 537 -8.50 -30.72 17.26
C ALA A 537 -7.35 -29.84 16.72
N PRO A 538 -7.55 -28.52 16.59
CA PRO A 538 -6.53 -27.63 16.06
C PRO A 538 -5.32 -27.59 16.98
N THR A 539 -4.16 -27.45 16.35
CA THR A 539 -2.83 -27.50 16.99
C THR A 539 -2.05 -26.22 16.76
N THR A 540 -2.19 -25.57 15.61
CA THR A 540 -1.61 -24.25 15.36
C THR A 540 -2.48 -23.48 14.37
N LEU A 541 -2.29 -22.16 14.35
CA LEU A 541 -2.77 -21.27 13.30
C LEU A 541 -1.53 -20.63 12.64
N GLU A 542 -1.45 -20.70 11.33
CA GLU A 542 -0.54 -19.88 10.52
C GLU A 542 -1.35 -18.67 10.04
N PHE A 543 -0.97 -17.49 10.50
CA PHE A 543 -1.51 -16.22 10.03
C PHE A 543 -0.73 -15.78 8.80
N ASP A 544 -1.44 -15.43 7.73
CA ASP A 544 -0.85 -15.06 6.43
C ASP A 544 0.32 -15.96 6.00
N PRO A 545 0.09 -17.28 5.88
CA PRO A 545 1.17 -18.27 5.69
C PRO A 545 2.02 -18.04 4.44
N ASP A 546 1.50 -17.26 3.49
CA ASP A 546 2.11 -17.05 2.19
C ASP A 546 2.52 -15.57 1.96
N ASN A 547 2.51 -14.70 2.99
CA ASN A 547 2.92 -13.29 2.96
C ASN A 547 2.16 -12.42 1.94
N TRP A 548 0.83 -12.48 1.96
CA TRP A 548 -0.05 -11.67 1.11
C TRP A 548 -0.42 -10.32 1.71
N VAL A 549 -0.26 -10.11 3.02
CA VAL A 549 -0.79 -8.95 3.75
C VAL A 549 0.34 -8.01 4.19
N LEU A 550 0.20 -6.71 3.89
CA LEU A 550 1.08 -5.69 4.42
C LEU A 550 0.71 -5.38 5.88
N GLU A 551 1.50 -5.88 6.82
CA GLU A 551 1.32 -5.71 8.27
C GLU A 551 2.65 -5.34 8.97
N PHE A 552 2.63 -4.85 10.22
CA PHE A 552 3.84 -4.56 10.99
C PHE A 552 4.46 -5.79 11.65
N ASN A 553 3.78 -6.28 12.69
CA ASN A 553 4.11 -7.46 13.45
C ASN A 553 2.81 -8.24 13.70
N THR A 554 2.95 -9.56 13.72
CA THR A 554 1.91 -10.52 14.09
C THR A 554 2.35 -11.31 15.32
N GLU A 555 1.59 -11.21 16.41
CA GLU A 555 1.81 -12.02 17.62
C GLU A 555 0.65 -13.01 17.80
N GLY A 556 0.96 -14.28 18.09
CA GLY A 556 -0.09 -15.28 18.21
C GLY A 556 0.21 -16.39 19.20
N THR A 557 -0.85 -16.86 19.86
CA THR A 557 -0.77 -17.94 20.85
C THR A 557 -1.83 -19.01 20.57
N LEU A 558 -1.45 -20.28 20.70
CA LEU A 558 -2.40 -21.39 20.83
C LEU A 558 -2.91 -21.44 22.26
N VAL A 559 -4.21 -21.20 22.46
CA VAL A 559 -4.81 -21.22 23.80
C VAL A 559 -5.39 -22.61 24.04
N ASN A 560 -4.58 -23.49 24.65
CA ASN A 560 -4.94 -24.90 24.88
C ASN A 560 -5.98 -25.11 25.98
N GLN A 561 -6.16 -24.15 26.88
CA GLN A 561 -7.22 -24.13 27.89
C GLN A 561 -7.61 -22.68 28.13
N LEU A 562 -8.92 -22.40 28.18
CA LEU A 562 -9.36 -21.10 28.68
C LEU A 562 -9.09 -21.04 30.17
N SER A 563 -8.16 -20.20 30.58
CA SER A 563 -8.13 -19.59 31.91
C SER A 563 -8.94 -18.27 31.95
N GLN A 564 -9.71 -17.95 30.91
CA GLN A 564 -10.40 -16.66 30.81
C GLN A 564 -11.92 -16.79 30.95
N ILE A 565 -12.51 -15.90 31.74
CA ILE A 565 -13.96 -15.68 31.83
C ILE A 565 -14.25 -14.33 31.17
N VAL A 566 -15.09 -14.35 30.13
CA VAL A 566 -15.48 -13.15 29.36
C VAL A 566 -16.85 -12.68 29.81
N PHE A 567 -16.95 -11.42 30.19
CA PHE A 567 -18.20 -10.72 30.48
C PHE A 567 -18.43 -9.63 29.44
N SER A 568 -19.69 -9.30 29.17
CA SER A 568 -20.04 -8.07 28.45
C SER A 568 -21.07 -7.29 29.25
N GLY A 569 -20.87 -5.99 29.40
CA GLY A 569 -21.77 -5.09 30.10
C GLY A 569 -21.73 -3.66 29.55
N ARG A 570 -22.90 -3.00 29.59
CA ARG A 570 -23.08 -1.58 29.27
C ARG A 570 -23.87 -0.91 30.37
N PHE A 571 -23.63 0.38 30.60
CA PHE A 571 -24.55 1.20 31.37
C PHE A 571 -25.85 1.39 30.57
N ALA A 572 -26.97 1.57 31.26
CA ALA A 572 -28.27 1.72 30.62
C ALA A 572 -28.42 2.98 29.74
N ASP A 573 -27.52 3.96 29.88
CA ASP A 573 -27.41 5.11 28.99
C ASP A 573 -26.60 4.83 27.70
N GLY A 574 -26.07 3.60 27.56
CA GLY A 574 -25.30 3.14 26.41
C GLY A 574 -23.79 3.37 26.52
N SER A 575 -23.32 4.03 27.58
CA SER A 575 -21.90 4.27 27.82
C SER A 575 -21.15 3.00 28.28
N LEU A 576 -19.82 3.00 28.07
CA LEU A 576 -18.93 1.88 28.37
C LEU A 576 -18.14 2.17 29.67
N PRO A 577 -18.00 1.20 30.60
CA PRO A 577 -17.11 1.35 31.75
C PRO A 577 -15.63 1.38 31.32
N GLY A 578 -14.82 2.21 31.97
CA GLY A 578 -13.39 2.39 31.67
C GLY A 578 -12.49 1.28 32.24
N ALA A 579 -11.23 1.26 31.80
CA ALA A 579 -10.21 0.37 32.35
C ALA A 579 -9.95 0.71 33.83
N GLY A 580 -10.21 -0.24 34.72
CA GLY A 580 -10.09 -0.07 36.17
C GLY A 580 -11.40 0.20 36.91
N ASP A 581 -12.55 0.30 36.22
CA ASP A 581 -13.85 0.49 36.87
C ASP A 581 -14.44 -0.79 37.46
N LEU A 582 -13.99 -1.96 37.00
CA LEU A 582 -14.48 -3.27 37.40
C LEU A 582 -13.33 -4.18 37.88
N ARG A 583 -13.47 -4.79 39.06
CA ARG A 583 -12.61 -5.91 39.50
C ARG A 583 -13.45 -7.15 39.77
N ALA A 584 -12.87 -8.32 39.55
CA ALA A 584 -13.46 -9.59 39.97
C ALA A 584 -12.52 -10.31 40.94
N THR A 585 -13.09 -10.95 41.97
CA THR A 585 -12.33 -11.88 42.82
C THR A 585 -13.00 -13.25 42.78
N LEU A 586 -12.19 -14.28 42.52
CA LEU A 586 -12.62 -15.67 42.57
C LEU A 586 -12.31 -16.22 43.96
N ARG A 587 -13.30 -16.79 44.66
CA ARG A 587 -13.10 -17.40 45.97
C ARG A 587 -13.42 -18.90 45.97
N ARG A 588 -12.47 -19.69 46.50
CA ARG A 588 -12.72 -21.05 47.03
C ARG A 588 -12.98 -20.97 48.55
N PRO A 589 -13.84 -21.83 49.12
CA PRO A 589 -13.99 -21.93 50.56
C PRO A 589 -12.68 -22.41 51.22
N GLY A 590 -12.00 -21.53 51.97
CA GLY A 590 -10.84 -21.89 52.81
C GLY A 590 -9.45 -21.62 52.24
N ASP A 591 -9.31 -21.10 51.01
CA ASP A 591 -8.03 -20.79 50.37
C ASP A 591 -7.78 -19.29 50.14
N ARG A 592 -6.52 -18.92 49.83
CA ARG A 592 -6.12 -17.53 49.50
C ARG A 592 -6.82 -17.03 48.22
N HIS A 593 -7.18 -15.76 48.22
CA HIS A 593 -7.90 -15.10 47.12
C HIS A 593 -7.09 -15.12 45.82
N VAL A 594 -7.76 -15.38 44.68
CA VAL A 594 -7.21 -15.08 43.36
C VAL A 594 -7.90 -13.82 42.85
N ILE A 595 -7.13 -12.73 42.78
CA ILE A 595 -7.59 -11.46 42.22
C ILE A 595 -7.49 -11.59 40.70
N LEU A 596 -8.59 -11.30 40.00
CA LEU A 596 -8.62 -11.23 38.55
C LEU A 596 -8.67 -9.76 38.15
N ASP A 597 -7.62 -9.28 37.51
CA ASP A 597 -7.61 -7.94 36.94
C ASP A 597 -8.39 -7.97 35.62
N ALA A 598 -9.36 -7.06 35.49
CA ALA A 598 -10.14 -6.92 34.27
C ALA A 598 -9.32 -6.17 33.23
N THR A 599 -9.19 -6.75 32.04
CA THR A 599 -8.78 -5.96 30.88
C THR A 599 -10.06 -5.46 30.20
N CYS A 600 -10.28 -4.15 30.20
CA CYS A 600 -11.36 -3.54 29.45
C CYS A 600 -11.00 -3.60 27.97
N MET A 601 -11.79 -4.35 27.20
CA MET A 601 -11.74 -4.32 25.74
C MET A 601 -12.77 -3.31 25.24
N ASP A 602 -12.53 -2.76 24.06
CA ASP A 602 -13.47 -1.84 23.41
C ASP A 602 -14.88 -2.47 23.29
N HIS A 603 -15.93 -1.63 23.38
CA HIS A 603 -17.36 -2.00 23.27
C HIS A 603 -18.03 -2.63 24.51
N GLY A 604 -17.41 -2.52 25.70
CA GLY A 604 -18.02 -2.95 26.98
C GLY A 604 -17.84 -4.44 27.26
N ILE A 605 -16.81 -5.04 26.69
CA ILE A 605 -16.44 -6.43 26.92
C ILE A 605 -15.27 -6.44 27.92
N PHE A 606 -15.45 -7.18 29.00
CA PHE A 606 -14.46 -7.33 30.07
C PHE A 606 -13.95 -8.76 30.06
N VAL A 607 -12.65 -8.92 29.86
CA VAL A 607 -12.00 -10.22 29.96
C VAL A 607 -11.25 -10.28 31.27
N PHE A 608 -11.55 -11.30 32.07
CA PHE A 608 -10.84 -11.60 33.31
C PHE A 608 -9.97 -12.82 33.09
N GLU A 609 -8.65 -12.63 33.22
CA GLU A 609 -7.68 -13.71 33.10
C GLU A 609 -7.39 -14.34 34.46
N LEU A 610 -7.53 -15.66 34.59
CA LEU A 610 -6.91 -16.39 35.71
C LEU A 610 -5.41 -16.46 35.49
N GLN A 611 -4.66 -15.77 36.37
CA GLN A 611 -3.20 -15.75 36.29
C GLN A 611 -2.51 -17.03 36.79
N HIS A 612 -3.24 -18.00 37.36
CA HIS A 612 -2.68 -19.27 37.87
C HIS A 612 -3.54 -20.48 37.49
N GLU A 613 -2.89 -21.62 37.23
CA GLU A 613 -3.54 -22.93 37.13
C GLU A 613 -4.28 -23.23 38.44
N LEU A 614 -5.60 -23.43 38.35
CA LEU A 614 -6.37 -23.98 39.46
C LEU A 614 -6.00 -25.47 39.56
N GLU A 615 -5.22 -25.87 40.57
CA GLU A 615 -5.00 -27.29 40.85
C GLU A 615 -6.35 -28.03 40.97
N ALA A 616 -6.36 -29.26 40.44
CA ALA A 616 -7.50 -30.15 40.19
C ALA A 616 -8.77 -29.83 40.99
N TRP A 617 -9.79 -29.37 40.27
CA TRP A 617 -11.07 -28.96 40.83
C TRP A 617 -11.92 -30.16 41.28
N VAL A 618 -12.58 -30.04 42.44
CA VAL A 618 -13.51 -31.04 42.98
C VAL A 618 -14.95 -30.58 42.70
N PRO A 619 -15.83 -31.40 42.07
CA PRO A 619 -17.14 -30.97 41.55
C PRO A 619 -18.20 -30.49 42.56
N SER A 620 -17.87 -30.41 43.85
CA SER A 620 -18.82 -30.10 44.92
C SER A 620 -18.60 -28.72 45.57
N GLU A 621 -17.73 -27.88 45.02
CA GLU A 621 -17.37 -26.60 45.63
C GLU A 621 -18.06 -25.40 44.96
N THR A 622 -18.64 -24.53 45.79
CA THR A 622 -19.30 -23.29 45.35
C THR A 622 -18.26 -22.23 44.98
N LEU A 623 -18.30 -21.76 43.74
CA LEU A 623 -17.54 -20.59 43.29
C LEU A 623 -18.30 -19.30 43.63
N THR A 624 -17.63 -18.33 44.25
CA THR A 624 -18.21 -16.98 44.44
C THR A 624 -17.44 -15.98 43.57
N LEU A 625 -18.19 -15.25 42.74
CA LEU A 625 -17.69 -14.14 41.93
C LEU A 625 -18.11 -12.82 42.58
N ASP A 626 -17.15 -12.11 43.16
CA ASP A 626 -17.39 -10.77 43.68
C ASP A 626 -17.01 -9.75 42.62
N LEU A 627 -17.97 -8.92 42.20
CA LEU A 627 -17.76 -7.82 41.27
C LEU A 627 -17.68 -6.49 42.03
N TYR A 628 -16.61 -5.74 41.81
CA TYR A 628 -16.38 -4.45 42.45
C TYR A 628 -16.47 -3.34 41.40
N SER A 629 -17.26 -2.30 41.67
CA SER A 629 -17.15 -1.03 40.96
C SER A 629 -16.20 -0.11 41.74
N LEU A 630 -15.13 0.36 41.10
CA LEU A 630 -14.12 1.22 41.74
C LEU A 630 -14.49 2.71 41.72
N SER A 631 -15.43 3.11 40.86
CA SER A 631 -15.92 4.49 40.71
C SER A 631 -17.27 4.76 41.38
N GLY A 632 -17.98 3.72 41.84
CA GLY A 632 -19.28 3.84 42.51
C GLY A 632 -20.42 4.10 41.53
N LEU A 633 -21.40 3.21 41.48
CA LEU A 633 -22.63 3.40 40.70
C LEU A 633 -23.48 4.53 41.31
N HIS A 634 -23.93 5.49 40.48
CA HIS A 634 -24.84 6.55 40.90
C HIS A 634 -26.30 6.06 40.95
N ALA A 635 -27.13 6.72 41.77
CA ALA A 635 -28.55 6.37 41.90
C ALA A 635 -29.29 6.49 40.55
N GLY A 636 -29.90 5.39 40.09
CA GLY A 636 -30.61 5.32 38.81
C GLY A 636 -29.80 4.66 37.67
N GLU A 637 -28.52 4.34 37.88
CA GLU A 637 -27.72 3.59 36.91
C GLU A 637 -28.08 2.09 36.96
N ARG A 638 -28.24 1.49 35.79
CA ARG A 638 -28.49 0.05 35.62
C ARG A 638 -27.33 -0.56 34.84
N LEU A 639 -26.77 -1.64 35.38
CA LEU A 639 -25.73 -2.43 34.74
C LEU A 639 -26.33 -3.77 34.30
N HIS A 640 -26.29 -4.02 33.00
CA HIS A 640 -26.72 -5.29 32.42
C HIS A 640 -25.49 -6.16 32.20
N LEU A 641 -25.42 -7.29 32.91
CA LEU A 641 -24.34 -8.27 32.75
C LEU A 641 -24.90 -9.50 32.03
N SER A 642 -24.32 -9.81 30.89
CA SER A 642 -24.56 -11.06 30.18
C SER A 642 -23.34 -11.96 30.37
N ILE A 643 -23.56 -13.15 30.92
CA ILE A 643 -22.56 -14.21 30.97
C ILE A 643 -22.83 -15.10 29.77
N ALA A 644 -21.93 -15.11 28.81
CA ALA A 644 -22.02 -16.05 27.69
C ALA A 644 -21.73 -17.47 28.22
N PRO A 645 -22.62 -18.45 28.01
CA PRO A 645 -22.30 -19.83 28.34
C PRO A 645 -21.24 -20.34 27.36
N ASP A 646 -19.99 -20.45 27.80
CA ASP A 646 -19.00 -21.27 27.09
C ASP A 646 -19.22 -22.73 27.49
N SER A 647 -19.60 -23.57 26.53
CA SER A 647 -19.87 -25.00 26.75
C SER A 647 -18.70 -25.79 27.37
N GLY A 648 -17.46 -25.30 27.30
CA GLY A 648 -16.29 -25.97 27.90
C GLY A 648 -16.17 -25.77 29.42
N LEU A 649 -16.13 -24.50 29.87
CA LEU A 649 -15.98 -24.17 31.29
C LEU A 649 -17.12 -24.74 32.15
N TRP A 650 -18.34 -24.74 31.60
CA TRP A 650 -19.52 -25.25 32.31
C TRP A 650 -19.53 -26.78 32.41
N GLN A 651 -18.97 -27.50 31.42
CA GLN A 651 -18.80 -28.96 31.50
C GLN A 651 -17.71 -29.37 32.48
N ASP A 652 -16.57 -28.66 32.49
CA ASP A 652 -15.49 -28.90 33.45
C ASP A 652 -15.89 -28.51 34.88
N LEU A 653 -16.83 -27.56 35.03
CA LEU A 653 -17.48 -27.20 36.29
C LEU A 653 -18.71 -28.08 36.64
N GLY A 654 -18.98 -29.17 35.91
CA GLY A 654 -20.08 -30.10 36.22
C GLY A 654 -21.50 -29.54 36.08
N LEU A 655 -21.67 -28.42 35.37
CA LEU A 655 -22.94 -27.72 35.19
C LEU A 655 -23.56 -28.06 33.82
N HIS A 656 -24.64 -28.84 33.84
CA HIS A 656 -25.43 -29.14 32.63
C HIS A 656 -26.49 -28.05 32.40
N THR A 657 -26.40 -27.30 31.29
CA THR A 657 -27.50 -26.42 30.87
C THR A 657 -28.60 -27.21 30.16
N LEU A 658 -29.86 -26.99 30.56
CA LEU A 658 -31.04 -27.44 29.81
C LEU A 658 -31.00 -26.79 28.41
N GLN A 659 -30.97 -27.63 27.37
CA GLN A 659 -30.56 -27.32 25.99
C GLN A 659 -31.35 -26.24 25.21
N HIS A 660 -32.24 -25.45 25.83
CA HIS A 660 -33.10 -24.48 25.13
C HIS A 660 -33.44 -23.18 25.89
N ALA A 661 -32.69 -22.78 26.92
CA ALA A 661 -32.93 -21.50 27.60
C ALA A 661 -32.00 -20.39 27.08
N PRO A 662 -32.47 -19.13 26.91
CA PRO A 662 -31.59 -17.99 26.65
C PRO A 662 -30.59 -17.82 27.82
N PRO A 663 -29.41 -17.23 27.59
CA PRO A 663 -28.41 -17.04 28.65
C PRO A 663 -29.07 -16.37 29.86
N PRO A 664 -28.74 -16.81 31.09
CA PRO A 664 -29.31 -16.22 32.29
C PRO A 664 -28.86 -14.75 32.35
N LEU A 665 -29.80 -13.83 32.15
CA LEU A 665 -29.51 -12.40 32.12
C LEU A 665 -29.70 -11.85 33.54
N LEU A 666 -28.62 -11.36 34.13
CA LEU A 666 -28.65 -10.73 35.44
C LEU A 666 -28.76 -9.21 35.25
N SER A 667 -29.91 -8.66 35.61
CA SER A 667 -30.10 -7.21 35.66
C SER A 667 -29.88 -6.72 37.08
N ILE A 668 -28.98 -5.75 37.24
CA ILE A 668 -28.70 -5.07 38.50
C ILE A 668 -29.27 -3.65 38.39
N GLU A 669 -30.23 -3.32 39.23
CA GLU A 669 -30.87 -2.00 39.29
C GLU A 669 -30.68 -1.38 40.67
N LEU A 670 -30.15 -0.16 40.72
CA LEU A 670 -30.07 0.63 41.96
C LEU A 670 -31.27 1.56 42.06
N GLN A 671 -32.14 1.31 43.04
CA GLN A 671 -33.22 2.21 43.45
C GLN A 671 -33.02 2.59 44.93
N ASP A 672 -33.02 3.90 45.23
CA ASP A 672 -32.91 4.42 46.60
C ASP A 672 -31.73 3.82 47.40
N GLU A 673 -30.56 3.70 46.77
CA GLU A 673 -29.33 3.07 47.31
C GLU A 673 -29.41 1.56 47.63
N VAL A 674 -30.50 0.90 47.23
CA VAL A 674 -30.67 -0.56 47.33
C VAL A 674 -30.46 -1.19 45.96
N ALA A 675 -29.58 -2.19 45.88
CA ALA A 675 -29.39 -2.96 44.65
C ALA A 675 -30.46 -4.06 44.57
N HIS A 676 -31.22 -4.03 43.48
CA HIS A 676 -32.22 -5.01 43.10
C HIS A 676 -31.63 -5.92 42.02
N LEU A 677 -31.57 -7.22 42.31
CA LEU A 677 -31.12 -8.21 41.34
C LEU A 677 -32.33 -8.98 40.80
N GLN A 678 -32.44 -9.03 39.48
CA GLN A 678 -33.48 -9.78 38.80
C GLN A 678 -32.89 -10.63 37.67
N TRP A 679 -33.12 -11.94 37.76
CA TRP A 679 -32.90 -12.87 36.67
C TRP A 679 -34.12 -12.84 35.74
N THR A 680 -33.95 -12.36 34.52
CA THR A 680 -35.10 -12.14 33.61
C THR A 680 -35.45 -13.35 32.74
N SER A 681 -34.62 -14.40 32.70
CA SER A 681 -34.80 -15.58 31.85
C SER A 681 -35.08 -16.91 32.58
N VAL A 682 -35.27 -16.91 33.90
CA VAL A 682 -35.54 -18.13 34.69
C VAL A 682 -36.94 -18.08 35.34
N PRO A 683 -37.94 -18.87 34.86
CA PRO A 683 -39.27 -18.89 35.46
C PRO A 683 -39.23 -19.37 36.92
N GLY A 684 -39.62 -18.51 37.86
CA GLY A 684 -39.64 -18.83 39.30
C GLY A 684 -38.46 -18.29 40.13
N ALA A 685 -37.52 -17.55 39.53
CA ALA A 685 -36.43 -16.94 40.27
C ALA A 685 -36.93 -15.88 41.28
N GLN A 686 -36.44 -15.96 42.53
CA GLN A 686 -36.75 -14.96 43.56
C GLN A 686 -35.93 -13.68 43.34
N SER A 687 -36.56 -12.53 43.58
CA SER A 687 -35.91 -11.22 43.61
C SER A 687 -35.23 -11.00 44.97
N TYR A 688 -33.96 -10.62 44.96
CA TYR A 688 -33.19 -10.33 46.18
C TYR A 688 -32.93 -8.83 46.31
N ARG A 689 -33.00 -8.31 47.54
CA ARG A 689 -32.63 -6.92 47.89
C ARG A 689 -31.30 -6.95 48.64
N ILE A 690 -30.35 -6.13 48.23
CA ILE A 690 -29.04 -6.01 48.88
C ILE A 690 -28.89 -4.60 49.44
N TYR A 691 -28.48 -4.53 50.72
CA TYR A 691 -28.26 -3.28 51.46
C TYR A 691 -26.77 -2.92 51.51
N ARG A 692 -26.46 -1.62 51.65
CA ARG A 692 -25.09 -1.12 51.85
C ARG A 692 -24.51 -1.64 53.16
N SER A 693 -23.24 -2.06 53.14
CA SER A 693 -22.51 -2.52 54.34
C SER A 693 -22.50 -1.50 55.48
N SER A 694 -22.56 -0.19 55.16
CA SER A 694 -22.61 0.89 56.14
C SER A 694 -23.93 1.01 56.89
N ASP A 695 -25.02 0.45 56.35
CA ASP A 695 -26.37 0.51 56.94
C ASP A 695 -26.67 -0.67 57.87
N LEU A 696 -25.78 -1.67 57.92
CA LEU A 696 -25.91 -2.87 58.75
C LEU A 696 -25.70 -2.63 60.26
N ASN A 697 -25.50 -1.38 60.70
CA ASN A 697 -25.38 -1.02 62.12
C ASN A 697 -26.71 -0.75 62.83
N ARG A 698 -27.87 -1.00 62.20
CA ARG A 698 -29.15 -1.10 62.91
C ARG A 698 -29.54 -2.56 63.09
N GLN A 699 -29.61 -2.97 64.35
CA GLN A 699 -30.09 -4.26 64.82
C GLN A 699 -31.47 -4.58 64.23
N ASP A 700 -31.51 -5.36 63.16
CA ASP A 700 -32.62 -6.26 62.84
C ASP A 700 -32.00 -7.51 62.19
N GLU A 701 -32.02 -8.61 62.94
CA GLU A 701 -31.48 -9.91 62.55
C GLU A 701 -32.26 -10.50 61.37
N ILE A 702 -31.57 -10.86 60.29
CA ILE A 702 -32.05 -11.84 59.31
C ILE A 702 -31.08 -13.02 59.33
N LEU A 703 -31.46 -14.07 60.06
CA LEU A 703 -30.78 -15.35 60.14
C LEU A 703 -31.03 -16.18 58.87
N LEU A 704 -29.96 -16.54 58.14
CA LEU A 704 -29.94 -17.67 57.21
C LEU A 704 -28.60 -18.42 57.34
N GLY A 705 -28.58 -19.45 58.20
CA GLY A 705 -27.62 -20.58 58.18
C GLY A 705 -26.27 -20.37 58.88
N GLU A 706 -25.78 -21.41 59.55
CA GLU A 706 -24.72 -21.40 60.60
C GLU A 706 -23.24 -21.33 60.11
N THR A 707 -22.38 -20.81 61.00
CA THR A 707 -20.88 -20.79 61.10
C THR A 707 -20.09 -19.60 60.48
N PRO A 708 -18.95 -19.18 61.08
CA PRO A 708 -18.85 -18.01 61.96
C PRO A 708 -18.01 -16.84 61.39
N LEU A 709 -18.16 -15.67 62.05
CA LEU A 709 -17.42 -14.42 61.78
C LEU A 709 -15.88 -14.60 61.84
N LEU A 710 -15.18 -14.03 60.85
CA LEU A 710 -13.80 -13.58 60.98
C LEU A 710 -13.76 -12.05 60.81
N HIS A 711 -13.25 -11.35 61.83
CA HIS A 711 -12.95 -9.92 61.78
C HIS A 711 -11.75 -9.68 60.84
N TRP A 712 -11.82 -8.61 60.03
CA TRP A 712 -10.71 -8.10 59.23
C TRP A 712 -10.27 -6.75 59.83
N ASP A 713 -8.99 -6.64 60.21
CA ASP A 713 -8.26 -5.39 60.43
C ASP A 713 -7.24 -5.24 59.29
N ASP A 714 -7.57 -4.49 58.24
CA ASP A 714 -6.61 -3.69 57.46
C ASP A 714 -7.39 -2.59 56.69
N PRO A 715 -6.88 -1.34 56.58
CA PRO A 715 -7.65 -0.19 56.17
C PRO A 715 -7.62 -0.07 54.64
N ILE A 716 -8.65 -0.59 53.98
CA ILE A 716 -8.97 -0.19 52.61
C ILE A 716 -10.02 0.93 52.70
N ASP A 717 -9.73 2.03 52.00
CA ASP A 717 -10.43 3.31 52.03
C ASP A 717 -11.97 3.23 52.00
N ARG A 718 -12.58 4.13 52.78
CA ARG A 718 -14.01 4.19 53.14
C ARG A 718 -14.96 4.69 52.03
N GLU A 719 -14.59 4.61 50.75
CA GLU A 719 -15.43 5.11 49.64
C GLU A 719 -15.89 4.05 48.63
N MET A 720 -15.64 2.76 48.88
CA MET A 720 -16.10 1.69 47.99
C MET A 720 -17.49 1.15 48.36
N ALA A 721 -18.40 1.13 47.38
CA ALA A 721 -19.64 0.37 47.48
C ALA A 721 -19.35 -1.11 47.18
N VAL A 722 -19.44 -1.96 48.21
CA VAL A 722 -19.23 -3.41 48.07
C VAL A 722 -20.58 -4.09 47.88
N TYR A 723 -20.76 -4.75 46.74
CA TYR A 723 -21.95 -5.56 46.45
C TYR A 723 -21.55 -7.04 46.44
N GLN A 724 -22.11 -7.82 47.37
CA GLN A 724 -21.87 -9.27 47.45
C GLN A 724 -22.97 -10.02 46.70
N VAL A 725 -22.63 -10.66 45.58
CA VAL A 725 -23.56 -11.51 44.84
C VAL A 725 -23.21 -12.97 45.10
N ARG A 726 -24.00 -13.62 45.97
CA ARG A 726 -23.83 -15.05 46.26
C ARG A 726 -24.67 -15.86 45.28
N VAL A 727 -24.04 -16.45 44.28
CA VAL A 727 -24.71 -17.38 43.38
C VAL A 727 -24.58 -18.78 43.97
N VAL A 728 -25.68 -19.29 44.53
CA VAL A 728 -25.75 -20.68 45.05
C VAL A 728 -26.55 -21.50 44.03
N TRP A 729 -25.90 -22.42 43.35
CA TRP A 729 -26.59 -23.44 42.56
C TRP A 729 -26.88 -24.62 43.46
N ALA A 730 -28.17 -24.84 43.77
CA ALA A 730 -28.63 -26.08 44.34
C ALA A 730 -28.83 -27.11 43.21
N HIS A 731 -28.42 -28.35 43.45
CA HIS A 731 -28.49 -29.48 42.51
C HIS A 731 -29.86 -29.67 41.84
#